data_AF-A0A059AL35-F1
#
_entry.id   AF-A0A059AL35-F1
#
_cell.length_a   1.000
_cell.length_b   1.000
_cell.length_c   1.000
_cell.angle_alpha   90.00
_cell.angle_beta   90.00
_cell.angle_gamma   90.00
#
_symmetry.space_group_name_H-M   'P 1'
#
loop_
_entity.id
_entity.type
_entity.pdbx_description
1 polymer ?
#
loop_
_entity_poly.entity_id
_entity_poly.type
_entity_poly.pdbx_seq_one_letter_code
_entity_poly.pdbx_strand_id
1 'polypeptide(L)'
;MGRSTTAFSFALLASLASALVIMIRAQPGFISIDCGAPNEYTDENTNITYKMDDGFIGSGKNMPISGLTGEQQSANNVRYFPDGTKNCYTLRPDRGKNRKYLIRALFWYGNYDGKNQAPLFDLYIDVNYWATVSSAAFQEIIYVPKADDIRVCLVKTGNGVPFISALELRALDDDVYPLESGFLRVIDRINLGQTSVANGFRYPYDVYDRLWRPSHFPKWSILNTTVAIDLSNYSNAYKVPGGVLQTAQETMSLSSPLYLQWTVDLPPTNDAISVPWAPPKIWIVYLHFMEIERLSVLQREFTVSLNDNQFTETVSLEYLKPVVVVSRPVNGPLITLLINSTNKSGNPPILNAMEFYSVVDLPNVPTAQDDVKAINDIKARYHIKRGSWQGDPCVPSNYTWDGLNCSYGNPPRIISLDLSNNQLTGVIPETLAELPHLSFLNLSGNNLNGSVPEALKKRVMDNTLNMSLIGNVHLCLADPCPHKKKQKTILVTVVTTVLGFLGALFGALAIIWLIKWKRTCSKTGKAFEQIPESSERTPRLKNRPFEYREISKITGNFGQVIGKGGFGKVYLGTLDNGTVVAVKMLSKSSEQGYKEFQTEAQLLAILHHKNLVSLFGYCDDSKHKALVYEYMANGNLRQHLSEDHSKILTWSKRLQIAVDAAQGLDYLHNGCKPPIIHRDLKTSNVLLTEDFQAKLANFGLSRAFASENDSHVSTCPGGTFGYLGPEFQSFGNRDKKSDVYSFGIVLFELITGQPAVMRSRDGSDFIHILEWLIPIIESGDIQRIMDPRLHRELNTNSAWKVVEIAMSCTQPTAIQRPDINHILAELKESF
;
A
#
# COMPACT_ATOMS: atom_id res chain seq x y z
N MET A 1 -46.91 -42.80 19.57
CA MET A 1 -45.66 -43.47 19.98
C MET A 1 -44.92 -43.81 18.70
N GLY A 2 -43.87 -43.12 18.25
CA GLY A 2 -42.74 -42.57 19.01
C GLY A 2 -41.51 -43.29 18.49
N ARG A 3 -40.89 -42.77 17.41
CA ARG A 3 -39.55 -43.09 16.85
C ARG A 3 -39.51 -42.69 15.36
N SER A 4 -39.28 -41.42 15.07
CA SER A 4 -38.81 -41.02 13.72
C SER A 4 -38.26 -39.58 13.65
N THR A 5 -38.43 -38.76 14.68
CA THR A 5 -37.99 -37.36 14.67
C THR A 5 -36.65 -37.10 15.35
N THR A 6 -36.05 -38.07 16.04
CA THR A 6 -34.76 -37.90 16.74
C THR A 6 -33.53 -38.23 15.88
N ALA A 7 -33.68 -38.98 14.78
CA ALA A 7 -32.54 -39.34 13.92
C ALA A 7 -32.17 -38.23 12.92
N PHE A 8 -33.14 -37.42 12.47
CA PHE A 8 -32.90 -36.33 11.52
C PHE A 8 -32.27 -35.09 12.18
N SER A 9 -32.48 -34.88 13.48
CA SER A 9 -31.91 -33.75 14.21
C SER A 9 -30.44 -33.97 14.60
N PHE A 10 -30.00 -35.21 14.80
CA PHE A 10 -28.60 -35.52 15.08
C PHE A 10 -27.70 -35.51 13.83
N ALA A 11 -28.24 -35.89 12.67
CA ALA A 11 -27.50 -35.81 11.41
C ALA A 11 -27.25 -34.35 10.96
N LEU A 12 -28.21 -33.45 11.20
CA LEU A 12 -28.05 -32.03 10.88
C LEU A 12 -27.09 -31.32 11.85
N LEU A 13 -27.08 -31.69 13.12
CA LEU A 13 -26.13 -31.17 14.12
C LEU A 13 -24.72 -31.74 13.93
N ALA A 14 -24.58 -32.98 13.46
CA ALA A 14 -23.28 -33.55 13.09
C ALA A 14 -22.71 -32.94 11.79
N SER A 15 -23.56 -32.65 10.79
CA SER A 15 -23.11 -31.95 9.57
C SER A 15 -22.84 -30.46 9.78
N LEU A 16 -23.43 -29.84 10.81
CA LEU A 16 -23.10 -28.47 11.24
C LEU A 16 -21.88 -28.41 12.16
N ALA A 17 -21.48 -29.51 12.80
CA ALA A 17 -20.26 -29.60 13.59
C ALA A 17 -19.01 -29.95 12.75
N SER A 18 -19.17 -30.52 11.55
CA SER A 18 -18.06 -30.77 10.60
C SER A 18 -17.82 -29.63 9.61
N ALA A 19 -18.65 -28.59 9.62
CA ALA A 19 -18.53 -27.40 8.75
C ALA A 19 -18.20 -26.11 9.52
N LEU A 20 -17.84 -26.20 10.80
CA LEU A 20 -17.54 -25.04 11.65
C LEU A 20 -16.26 -25.25 12.48
N VAL A 21 -15.15 -25.57 11.81
CA VAL A 21 -13.80 -25.23 12.29
C VAL A 21 -13.04 -24.50 11.17
N ILE A 22 -13.67 -23.48 10.58
CA ILE A 22 -12.87 -22.31 10.21
C ILE A 22 -12.81 -21.52 11.51
N MET A 23 -11.86 -21.89 12.37
CA MET A 23 -11.35 -20.90 13.31
C MET A 23 -10.82 -19.78 12.42
N ILE A 24 -11.60 -18.71 12.28
CA ILE A 24 -11.05 -17.39 11.99
C ILE A 24 -10.19 -17.08 13.22
N ARG A 25 -9.01 -17.70 13.32
CA ARG A 25 -7.95 -17.19 14.17
C ARG A 25 -7.69 -15.82 13.57
N ALA A 26 -7.93 -14.77 14.35
CA ALA A 26 -7.44 -13.45 14.01
C ALA A 26 -5.99 -13.63 13.55
N GLN A 27 -5.64 -13.11 12.37
CA GLN A 27 -4.28 -13.25 11.87
C GLN A 27 -3.34 -12.81 12.99
N PRO A 28 -2.35 -13.63 13.36
CA PRO A 28 -1.32 -13.18 14.29
C PRO A 28 -0.73 -11.89 13.70
N GLY A 29 -0.19 -10.97 14.51
CA GLY A 29 0.33 -9.66 14.07
C GLY A 29 1.45 -9.73 13.02
N PHE A 30 1.13 -10.26 11.85
CA PHE A 30 1.94 -10.54 10.69
C PHE A 30 1.94 -9.29 9.83
N ILE A 31 3.10 -9.03 9.24
CA ILE A 31 3.20 -8.10 8.12
C ILE A 31 3.53 -8.95 6.91
N SER A 32 2.62 -8.98 5.94
CA SER A 32 2.80 -9.67 4.66
C SER A 32 2.58 -8.66 3.56
N ILE A 33 3.63 -8.41 2.79
CA ILE A 33 3.64 -7.40 1.73
C ILE A 33 3.91 -8.13 0.43
N ASP A 34 3.03 -7.94 -0.54
CA ASP A 34 3.28 -8.30 -1.94
C ASP A 34 3.85 -7.06 -2.64
N CYS A 35 5.12 -7.15 -3.00
CA CYS A 35 5.89 -6.02 -3.50
C CYS A 35 5.59 -5.81 -4.98
N GLY A 36 4.91 -4.70 -5.28
CA GLY A 36 4.45 -4.36 -6.62
C GLY A 36 3.03 -4.82 -6.95
N ALA A 37 2.31 -5.45 -6.03
CA ALA A 37 0.91 -5.83 -6.25
C ALA A 37 -0.02 -4.61 -6.44
N PRO A 38 -1.02 -4.71 -7.32
CA PRO A 38 -1.96 -3.61 -7.58
C PRO A 38 -3.07 -3.51 -6.53
N ASN A 39 -3.36 -4.58 -5.79
CA ASN A 39 -4.43 -4.66 -4.80
C ASN A 39 -4.06 -5.62 -3.67
N GLU A 40 -4.64 -5.40 -2.49
CA GLU A 40 -4.58 -6.35 -1.38
C GLU A 40 -5.41 -7.60 -1.69
N TYR A 41 -4.96 -8.76 -1.20
CA TYR A 41 -5.68 -10.03 -1.35
C TYR A 41 -5.39 -10.96 -0.17
N THR A 42 -6.20 -12.02 -0.04
CA THR A 42 -5.93 -13.11 0.91
C THR A 42 -5.61 -14.36 0.12
N ASP A 43 -4.43 -14.92 0.36
CA ASP A 43 -3.96 -16.13 -0.29
C ASP A 43 -4.84 -17.32 0.14
N GLU A 44 -5.40 -18.06 -0.82
CA GLU A 44 -6.39 -19.12 -0.54
C GLU A 44 -5.77 -20.32 0.19
N ASN A 45 -4.48 -20.59 -0.02
CA ASN A 45 -3.78 -21.75 0.54
C ASN A 45 -3.39 -21.53 2.01
N THR A 46 -2.89 -20.33 2.30
CA THR A 46 -2.41 -19.96 3.64
C THR A 46 -3.44 -19.20 4.44
N ASN A 47 -4.45 -18.57 3.82
CA ASN A 47 -5.36 -17.63 4.45
C ASN A 47 -4.65 -16.40 5.06
N ILE A 48 -3.46 -16.06 4.52
CA ILE A 48 -2.69 -14.86 4.88
C ILE A 48 -3.10 -13.71 3.96
N THR A 49 -3.34 -12.54 4.54
CA THR A 49 -3.67 -11.32 3.80
C THR A 49 -2.38 -10.59 3.45
N TYR A 50 -2.12 -10.46 2.15
CA TYR A 50 -1.02 -9.67 1.63
C TYR A 50 -1.49 -8.26 1.33
N LYS A 51 -0.75 -7.29 1.85
CA LYS A 51 -0.94 -5.87 1.61
C LYS A 51 -0.08 -5.40 0.45
N MET A 52 -0.49 -4.30 -0.16
CA MET A 52 0.37 -3.54 -1.07
C MET A 52 1.56 -2.97 -0.30
N ASP A 53 2.65 -2.67 -1.01
CA ASP A 53 3.86 -2.06 -0.44
C ASP A 53 3.76 -0.53 -0.24
N ASP A 54 2.62 0.06 -0.62
CA ASP A 54 2.29 1.46 -0.36
C ASP A 54 2.36 1.78 1.14
N GLY A 55 3.16 2.78 1.50
CA GLY A 55 3.39 3.20 2.88
C GLY A 55 4.54 2.47 3.59
N PHE A 56 5.10 1.42 2.99
CA PHE A 56 6.32 0.75 3.47
C PHE A 56 7.56 1.22 2.73
N ILE A 57 7.44 1.56 1.45
CA ILE A 57 8.49 2.13 0.63
C ILE A 57 7.93 3.24 -0.29
N GLY A 58 8.77 4.21 -0.64
CA GLY A 58 8.38 5.38 -1.46
C GLY A 58 9.07 5.47 -2.81
N SER A 59 9.84 4.46 -3.20
CA SER A 59 10.65 4.41 -4.42
C SER A 59 10.41 3.10 -5.19
N GLY A 60 11.03 2.98 -6.37
CA GLY A 60 10.92 1.79 -7.21
C GLY A 60 9.74 1.82 -8.17
N LYS A 61 9.72 0.85 -9.08
CA LYS A 61 8.72 0.66 -10.13
C LYS A 61 8.17 -0.76 -10.05
N ASN A 62 6.92 -0.94 -10.46
CA ASN A 62 6.25 -2.24 -10.41
C ASN A 62 6.29 -2.90 -11.79
N MET A 63 6.45 -4.21 -11.84
CA MET A 63 6.39 -5.00 -13.06
C MET A 63 5.64 -6.30 -12.81
N PRO A 64 4.63 -6.65 -13.64
CA PRO A 64 4.05 -7.98 -13.62
C PRO A 64 5.00 -9.00 -14.24
N ILE A 65 5.01 -10.22 -13.71
CA ILE A 65 5.78 -11.34 -14.22
C ILE A 65 4.84 -12.29 -14.96
N SER A 66 5.09 -12.46 -16.26
CA SER A 66 4.38 -13.43 -17.11
C SER A 66 5.14 -14.76 -17.08
N GLY A 67 4.63 -15.78 -16.36
CA GLY A 67 5.20 -17.14 -16.50
C GLY A 67 5.07 -18.10 -15.32
N LEU A 68 4.62 -17.66 -14.15
CA LEU A 68 4.49 -18.52 -12.96
C LEU A 68 3.02 -18.69 -12.56
N THR A 69 2.21 -19.27 -13.45
CA THR A 69 0.84 -19.66 -13.11
C THR A 69 0.88 -20.86 -12.18
N GLY A 70 0.72 -20.65 -10.87
CA GLY A 70 0.28 -21.71 -9.93
C GLY A 70 1.02 -21.90 -8.62
N GLU A 71 2.17 -21.23 -8.35
CA GLU A 71 2.96 -21.54 -7.15
C GLU A 71 2.73 -20.60 -5.95
N GLN A 72 2.50 -19.30 -6.16
CA GLN A 72 2.05 -18.35 -5.12
C GLN A 72 1.66 -17.02 -5.77
N GLN A 73 0.53 -16.39 -5.38
CA GLN A 73 0.09 -15.13 -6.00
C GLN A 73 1.13 -13.99 -5.82
N SER A 74 1.92 -14.05 -4.75
CA SER A 74 3.03 -13.14 -4.44
C SER A 74 4.25 -13.26 -5.35
N ALA A 75 4.24 -14.19 -6.31
CA ALA A 75 5.26 -14.33 -7.35
C ALA A 75 4.87 -13.66 -8.67
N ASN A 76 3.64 -13.13 -8.78
CA ASN A 76 3.12 -12.55 -10.02
C ASN A 76 3.59 -11.11 -10.27
N ASN A 77 4.10 -10.43 -9.25
CA ASN A 77 4.56 -9.05 -9.35
C ASN A 77 5.93 -8.90 -8.68
N VAL A 78 6.68 -7.92 -9.16
CA VAL A 78 7.90 -7.44 -8.50
C VAL A 78 7.91 -5.93 -8.44
N ARG A 79 8.48 -5.41 -7.36
CA ARG A 79 9.00 -4.05 -7.31
C ARG A 79 10.50 -4.07 -7.57
N TYR A 80 10.95 -3.29 -8.55
CA TYR A 80 12.36 -3.14 -8.90
C TYR A 80 12.83 -1.69 -8.76
N PHE A 81 14.13 -1.48 -8.51
CA PHE A 81 14.70 -0.21 -8.10
C PHE A 81 15.82 0.25 -9.05
N PRO A 82 15.47 0.82 -10.22
CA PRO A 82 16.47 1.28 -11.19
C PRO A 82 17.29 2.46 -10.67
N ASP A 83 16.64 3.31 -9.86
CA ASP A 83 17.16 4.55 -9.30
C ASP A 83 17.55 4.39 -7.83
N GLY A 84 18.56 5.16 -7.40
CA GLY A 84 19.05 5.16 -6.03
C GLY A 84 19.95 3.97 -5.70
N THR A 85 20.97 4.20 -4.87
CA THR A 85 21.93 3.16 -4.47
C THR A 85 21.39 2.25 -3.37
N LYS A 86 20.52 2.79 -2.50
CA LYS A 86 19.96 2.13 -1.32
C LYS A 86 18.46 2.40 -1.27
N ASN A 87 17.65 1.34 -1.26
CA ASN A 87 16.19 1.41 -1.25
C ASN A 87 15.64 0.60 -0.09
N CYS A 88 14.90 1.24 0.82
CA CYS A 88 14.59 0.64 2.13
C CYS A 88 13.10 0.60 2.43
N TYR A 89 12.60 -0.61 2.70
CA TYR A 89 11.29 -0.83 3.31
C TYR A 89 11.36 -0.50 4.79
N THR A 90 10.32 0.13 5.33
CA THR A 90 10.17 0.39 6.78
C THR A 90 9.00 -0.40 7.34
N LEU A 91 9.29 -1.44 8.10
CA LEU A 91 8.32 -2.29 8.78
C LEU A 91 8.08 -1.78 10.21
N ARG A 92 6.83 -1.76 10.66
CA ARG A 92 6.45 -1.31 12.02
C ARG A 92 5.61 -2.40 12.70
N PRO A 93 6.24 -3.42 13.31
CA PRO A 93 5.52 -4.50 13.96
C PRO A 93 4.85 -4.03 15.26
N ASP A 94 3.67 -4.57 15.58
CA ASP A 94 2.87 -4.14 16.74
C ASP A 94 3.58 -4.34 18.09
N ARG A 95 4.41 -5.38 18.21
CA ARG A 95 5.17 -5.65 19.45
C ARG A 95 6.45 -4.80 19.56
N GLY A 96 6.83 -4.06 18.52
CA GLY A 96 7.97 -3.12 18.50
C GLY A 96 9.33 -3.78 18.71
N LYS A 97 10.26 -3.02 19.31
CA LYS A 97 11.65 -3.43 19.56
C LYS A 97 11.82 -4.51 20.62
N ASN A 98 13.00 -5.14 20.65
CA ASN A 98 13.40 -6.18 21.61
C ASN A 98 12.49 -7.43 21.59
N ARG A 99 11.79 -7.65 20.48
CA ARG A 99 10.95 -8.82 20.24
C ARG A 99 11.53 -9.62 19.09
N LYS A 100 11.26 -10.92 19.09
CA LYS A 100 11.83 -11.83 18.12
C LYS A 100 10.93 -11.95 16.90
N TYR A 101 11.51 -11.77 15.72
CA TYR A 101 10.78 -11.84 14.47
C TYR A 101 11.50 -12.75 13.49
N LEU A 102 10.74 -13.61 12.81
CA LEU A 102 11.16 -14.24 11.56
C LEU A 102 10.86 -13.25 10.44
N ILE A 103 11.86 -12.93 9.63
CA ILE A 103 11.76 -12.01 8.50
C ILE A 103 12.21 -12.75 7.24
N ARG A 104 11.37 -12.74 6.21
CA ARG A 104 11.60 -13.42 4.93
C ARG A 104 11.39 -12.46 3.77
N ALA A 105 12.38 -12.34 2.90
CA ALA A 105 12.30 -11.60 1.65
C ALA A 105 12.33 -12.57 0.46
N LEU A 106 11.37 -12.44 -0.47
CA LEU A 106 11.22 -13.31 -1.64
C LEU A 106 11.65 -12.58 -2.93
N PHE A 107 12.31 -13.31 -3.83
CA PHE A 107 12.97 -12.79 -5.03
C PHE A 107 12.65 -13.66 -6.26
N TRP A 108 11.43 -13.55 -6.76
CA TRP A 108 11.01 -14.20 -8.00
C TRP A 108 11.43 -13.34 -9.20
N TYR A 109 12.59 -13.63 -9.80
CA TYR A 109 13.12 -12.83 -10.91
C TYR A 109 12.19 -12.86 -12.13
N GLY A 110 11.69 -14.04 -12.51
CA GLY A 110 10.70 -14.18 -13.59
C GLY A 110 11.10 -13.57 -14.94
N ASN A 111 12.39 -13.26 -15.15
CA ASN A 111 12.88 -12.50 -16.28
C ASN A 111 12.12 -11.17 -16.52
N TYR A 112 11.76 -10.46 -15.44
CA TYR A 112 10.94 -9.24 -15.53
C TYR A 112 11.55 -8.13 -16.40
N ASP A 113 12.87 -8.14 -16.59
CA ASP A 113 13.62 -7.15 -17.38
C ASP A 113 14.05 -7.67 -18.78
N GLY A 114 13.66 -8.90 -19.15
CA GLY A 114 13.95 -9.49 -20.46
C GLY A 114 15.41 -9.86 -20.71
N LYS A 115 16.31 -9.74 -19.72
CA LYS A 115 17.76 -10.00 -19.89
C LYS A 115 18.18 -11.44 -19.67
N ASN A 116 17.31 -12.24 -19.07
CA ASN A 116 17.55 -13.61 -18.65
C ASN A 116 18.81 -13.75 -17.78
N GLN A 117 19.11 -12.72 -17.00
CA GLN A 117 20.27 -12.64 -16.12
C GLN A 117 19.80 -12.06 -14.79
N ALA A 118 19.68 -12.93 -13.79
CA ALA A 118 19.26 -12.50 -12.46
C ALA A 118 20.25 -11.47 -11.89
N PRO A 119 19.76 -10.32 -11.38
CA PRO A 119 20.63 -9.27 -10.89
C PRO A 119 21.28 -9.67 -9.56
N LEU A 120 22.51 -9.19 -9.37
CA LEU A 120 23.26 -9.33 -8.14
C LEU A 120 23.14 -8.02 -7.32
N PHE A 121 22.70 -8.12 -6.08
CA PHE A 121 22.60 -6.98 -5.17
C PHE A 121 22.63 -7.42 -3.71
N ASP A 122 22.89 -6.49 -2.79
CA ASP A 122 22.97 -6.80 -1.36
C ASP A 122 21.68 -6.46 -0.63
N LEU A 123 21.38 -7.26 0.39
CA LEU A 123 20.29 -7.08 1.32
C LEU A 123 20.87 -6.71 2.69
N TYR A 124 20.26 -5.72 3.33
CA TYR A 124 20.62 -5.26 4.66
C TYR A 124 19.39 -5.29 5.58
N ILE A 125 19.62 -5.68 6.83
CA ILE A 125 18.66 -5.54 7.92
C ILE A 125 19.13 -4.40 8.83
N ASP A 126 18.29 -3.37 8.94
CA ASP A 126 18.62 -2.05 9.47
C ASP A 126 19.86 -1.44 8.82
N VAL A 127 21.01 -1.55 9.48
CA VAL A 127 22.31 -1.03 9.03
C VAL A 127 23.35 -2.14 8.83
N ASN A 128 22.95 -3.40 8.99
CA ASN A 128 23.84 -4.55 8.98
C ASN A 128 23.60 -5.41 7.74
N TYR A 129 24.68 -5.95 7.20
CA TYR A 129 24.63 -6.83 6.04
C TYR A 129 23.86 -8.12 6.39
N TRP A 130 22.91 -8.47 5.53
CA TRP A 130 22.13 -9.70 5.66
C TRP A 130 22.65 -10.76 4.68
N ALA A 131 22.55 -10.49 3.38
CA ALA A 131 22.89 -11.45 2.33
C ALA A 131 23.11 -10.76 0.97
N THR A 132 23.74 -11.46 0.04
CA THR A 132 23.77 -11.07 -1.37
C THR A 132 22.76 -11.93 -2.14
N VAL A 133 21.89 -11.29 -2.91
CA VAL A 133 20.87 -11.93 -3.74
C VAL A 133 21.44 -12.10 -5.15
N SER A 134 21.43 -13.33 -5.66
CA SER A 134 21.92 -13.68 -7.02
C SER A 134 20.94 -14.57 -7.79
N SER A 135 20.44 -15.63 -7.14
CA SER A 135 19.49 -16.61 -7.74
C SER A 135 18.53 -17.23 -6.73
N ALA A 136 18.71 -16.98 -5.43
CA ALA A 136 17.90 -17.57 -4.38
C ALA A 136 16.46 -17.04 -4.40
N ALA A 137 15.48 -17.94 -4.38
CA ALA A 137 14.06 -17.60 -4.38
C ALA A 137 13.63 -16.80 -3.14
N PHE A 138 14.33 -16.94 -2.01
CA PHE A 138 14.11 -16.15 -0.80
C PHE A 138 15.35 -16.09 0.11
N GLN A 139 15.30 -15.17 1.07
CA GLN A 139 16.23 -15.05 2.20
C GLN A 139 15.42 -14.98 3.50
N GLU A 140 15.83 -15.70 4.55
CA GLU A 140 15.12 -15.75 5.84
C GLU A 140 16.09 -15.59 7.03
N ILE A 141 15.69 -14.76 8.01
CA ILE A 141 16.40 -14.56 9.27
C ILE A 141 15.46 -14.57 10.47
N ILE A 142 16.03 -14.84 11.64
CA ILE A 142 15.42 -14.55 12.94
C ILE A 142 16.19 -13.39 13.57
N TYR A 143 15.50 -12.27 13.78
CA TYR A 143 16.09 -11.00 14.17
C TYR A 143 15.37 -10.38 15.38
N VAL A 144 16.15 -9.68 16.21
CA VAL A 144 15.65 -8.90 17.35
C VAL A 144 16.03 -7.43 17.11
N PRO A 145 15.08 -6.57 16.69
CA PRO A 145 15.36 -5.18 16.37
C PRO A 145 15.58 -4.35 17.64
N LYS A 146 16.49 -3.37 17.53
CA LYS A 146 16.79 -2.42 18.61
C LYS A 146 15.89 -1.18 18.57
N ALA A 147 15.16 -0.98 17.48
CA ALA A 147 14.20 0.10 17.25
C ALA A 147 12.80 -0.45 16.97
N ASP A 148 11.79 0.41 17.10
CA ASP A 148 10.39 0.02 16.92
C ASP A 148 10.02 -0.14 15.43
N ASP A 149 10.81 0.45 14.54
CA ASP A 149 10.82 0.16 13.12
C ASP A 149 11.98 -0.78 12.75
N ILE A 150 11.75 -1.60 11.72
CA ILE A 150 12.76 -2.48 11.11
C ILE A 150 12.92 -2.05 9.67
N ARG A 151 14.16 -1.88 9.21
CA ARG A 151 14.44 -1.51 7.81
C ARG A 151 15.00 -2.69 7.04
N VAL A 152 14.42 -2.97 5.88
CA VAL A 152 14.95 -3.97 4.94
C VAL A 152 15.40 -3.22 3.70
N CYS A 153 16.71 -3.13 3.49
CA CYS A 153 17.31 -2.30 2.46
C CYS A 153 17.93 -3.14 1.36
N LEU A 154 17.56 -2.84 0.11
CA LEU A 154 18.14 -3.38 -1.11
C LEU A 154 19.19 -2.40 -1.63
N VAL A 155 20.41 -2.88 -1.81
CA VAL A 155 21.59 -2.07 -2.12
C VAL A 155 22.22 -2.52 -3.43
N LYS A 156 22.36 -1.58 -4.37
CA LYS A 156 22.89 -1.83 -5.70
C LYS A 156 24.41 -2.03 -5.65
N THR A 157 24.89 -3.15 -6.21
CA THR A 157 26.34 -3.48 -6.26
C THR A 157 26.96 -3.24 -7.66
N GLY A 158 26.15 -2.83 -8.64
CA GLY A 158 26.57 -2.55 -10.02
C GLY A 158 26.20 -3.64 -11.03
N ASN A 159 25.89 -4.85 -10.57
CA ASN A 159 25.62 -6.02 -11.41
C ASN A 159 24.11 -6.32 -11.53
N GLY A 160 23.34 -5.34 -11.99
CA GLY A 160 21.89 -5.47 -12.20
C GLY A 160 21.06 -4.49 -11.37
N VAL A 161 19.74 -4.65 -11.44
CA VAL A 161 18.77 -3.78 -10.77
C VAL A 161 18.14 -4.54 -9.60
N PRO A 162 18.26 -4.04 -8.35
CA PRO A 162 17.64 -4.69 -7.20
C PRO A 162 16.13 -4.80 -7.36
N PHE A 163 15.56 -5.90 -6.90
CA PHE A 163 14.12 -6.16 -6.95
C PHE A 163 13.67 -7.00 -5.77
N ILE A 164 12.36 -7.04 -5.50
CA ILE A 164 11.74 -7.88 -4.47
C ILE A 164 10.31 -8.20 -4.87
N SER A 165 9.86 -9.42 -4.57
CA SER A 165 8.50 -9.89 -4.87
C SER A 165 7.60 -9.87 -3.64
N ALA A 166 8.13 -10.23 -2.47
CA ALA A 166 7.37 -10.17 -1.23
C ALA A 166 8.26 -10.00 -0.01
N LEU A 167 7.68 -9.44 1.05
CA LEU A 167 8.33 -9.26 2.34
C LEU A 167 7.38 -9.68 3.46
N GLU A 168 7.82 -10.65 4.25
CA GLU A 168 7.03 -11.30 5.29
C GLU A 168 7.73 -11.16 6.64
N LEU A 169 6.97 -10.79 7.66
CA LEU A 169 7.41 -10.71 9.05
C LEU A 169 6.41 -11.46 9.93
N ARG A 170 6.95 -12.32 10.82
CA ARG A 170 6.21 -13.16 11.75
C ARG A 170 6.73 -12.95 13.16
N ALA A 171 5.84 -12.64 14.10
CA ALA A 171 6.20 -12.55 15.50
C ALA A 171 6.47 -13.96 16.08
N LEU A 172 7.58 -14.10 16.79
CA LEU A 172 7.94 -15.33 17.50
C LEU A 172 7.82 -15.11 19.01
N ASP A 173 7.58 -16.18 19.76
CA ASP A 173 7.61 -16.13 21.22
C ASP A 173 9.06 -15.91 21.69
N ASP A 174 9.23 -15.33 22.88
CA ASP A 174 10.56 -14.89 23.33
C ASP A 174 11.45 -16.08 23.73
N ASP A 175 10.85 -17.22 24.08
CA ASP A 175 11.48 -18.48 24.52
C ASP A 175 12.00 -19.35 23.38
N VAL A 176 11.53 -19.15 22.13
CA VAL A 176 12.02 -19.89 20.97
C VAL A 176 13.23 -19.23 20.35
N TYR A 177 14.18 -20.02 19.82
CA TYR A 177 15.39 -19.51 19.15
C TYR A 177 16.19 -18.51 20.00
N PRO A 178 16.72 -18.93 21.17
CA PRO A 178 17.52 -18.04 22.02
C PRO A 178 18.76 -17.56 21.26
N LEU A 179 19.05 -16.26 21.36
CA LEU A 179 20.20 -15.63 20.73
C LEU A 179 20.73 -14.51 21.63
N GLU A 180 22.02 -14.54 21.94
CA GLU A 180 22.67 -13.51 22.77
C GLU A 180 22.98 -12.23 21.97
N SER A 181 23.49 -12.40 20.75
CA SER A 181 23.85 -11.29 19.86
C SER A 181 23.73 -11.71 18.39
N GLY A 182 23.59 -10.72 17.51
CA GLY A 182 23.51 -10.97 16.08
C GLY A 182 22.08 -11.27 15.59
N PHE A 183 21.99 -12.02 14.50
CA PHE A 183 20.77 -12.65 14.01
C PHE A 183 21.06 -14.09 13.56
N LEU A 184 20.02 -14.92 13.55
CA LEU A 184 20.12 -16.26 12.96
C LEU A 184 19.72 -16.17 11.50
N ARG A 185 20.63 -16.55 10.60
CA ARG A 185 20.31 -16.75 9.19
C ARG A 185 19.98 -18.20 8.94
N VAL A 186 18.82 -18.45 8.33
CA VAL A 186 18.37 -19.81 8.00
C VAL A 186 19.22 -20.33 6.84
N ILE A 187 19.80 -21.51 7.03
CA ILE A 187 20.50 -22.24 5.97
C ILE A 187 19.56 -23.26 5.35
N ASP A 188 18.87 -24.06 6.18
CA ASP A 188 17.83 -24.98 5.72
C ASP A 188 16.86 -25.33 6.85
N ARG A 189 15.64 -25.71 6.48
CA ARG A 189 14.59 -26.21 7.38
C ARG A 189 13.90 -27.39 6.72
N ILE A 190 14.14 -28.59 7.25
CA ILE A 190 13.86 -29.86 6.58
C ILE A 190 12.85 -30.68 7.36
N ASN A 191 11.84 -31.19 6.67
CA ASN A 191 10.94 -32.24 7.14
C ASN A 191 11.36 -33.59 6.54
N LEU A 192 11.67 -34.58 7.38
CA LEU A 192 12.17 -35.88 6.94
C LEU A 192 11.08 -36.93 6.82
N GLY A 193 11.18 -37.75 5.78
CA GLY A 193 10.27 -38.87 5.54
C GLY A 193 9.06 -38.51 4.68
N GLN A 194 8.91 -37.25 4.29
CA GLN A 194 7.86 -36.81 3.38
C GLN A 194 8.30 -36.93 1.91
N THR A 195 7.52 -37.66 1.10
CA THR A 195 7.82 -37.92 -0.33
C THR A 195 7.02 -37.07 -1.30
N SER A 196 5.94 -36.43 -0.85
CA SER A 196 5.13 -35.52 -1.66
C SER A 196 5.64 -34.08 -1.60
N VAL A 197 5.76 -33.45 -2.77
CA VAL A 197 6.17 -32.06 -2.97
C VAL A 197 4.99 -31.08 -2.85
N ALA A 198 3.75 -31.59 -2.70
CA ALA A 198 2.55 -30.77 -2.69
C ALA A 198 2.46 -29.94 -1.40
N ASN A 199 3.01 -28.71 -1.49
CA ASN A 199 2.99 -27.62 -0.52
C ASN A 199 3.58 -28.00 0.84
N GLY A 200 4.84 -27.59 1.08
CA GLY A 200 5.51 -27.74 2.37
C GLY A 200 4.67 -27.19 3.53
N PHE A 201 4.92 -27.69 4.74
CA PHE A 201 4.19 -27.22 5.92
C PHE A 201 4.53 -25.76 6.20
N ARG A 202 3.50 -24.91 6.25
CA ARG A 202 3.54 -23.51 6.68
C ARG A 202 2.20 -23.11 7.30
N TYR A 203 1.94 -21.83 7.53
CA TYR A 203 0.63 -21.39 8.03
C TYR A 203 -0.52 -21.84 7.08
N PRO A 204 -1.67 -22.33 7.60
CA PRO A 204 -2.10 -22.31 9.01
C PRO A 204 -1.60 -23.49 9.88
N TYR A 205 -0.86 -24.45 9.32
CA TYR A 205 -0.36 -25.62 10.05
C TYR A 205 0.81 -25.29 10.99
N ASP A 206 1.65 -24.32 10.61
CA ASP A 206 2.69 -23.75 11.46
C ASP A 206 2.29 -22.35 11.92
N VAL A 207 2.16 -22.16 13.24
CA VAL A 207 1.74 -20.89 13.84
C VAL A 207 2.76 -19.76 13.65
N TYR A 208 4.03 -20.10 13.41
CA TYR A 208 5.10 -19.16 13.12
C TYR A 208 5.33 -18.98 11.60
N ASP A 209 4.53 -19.63 10.76
CA ASP A 209 4.63 -19.61 9.29
C ASP A 209 6.05 -19.96 8.78
N ARG A 210 6.73 -20.87 9.46
CA ARG A 210 8.01 -21.44 8.99
C ARG A 210 7.77 -22.27 7.73
N LEU A 211 8.66 -22.15 6.75
CA LEU A 211 8.64 -23.02 5.56
C LEU A 211 9.43 -24.28 5.84
N TRP A 212 8.76 -25.43 5.85
CA TRP A 212 9.39 -26.74 6.00
C TRP A 212 9.54 -27.41 4.63
N ARG A 213 10.78 -27.65 4.22
CA ARG A 213 11.10 -28.31 2.95
C ARG A 213 11.04 -29.83 3.11
N PRO A 214 10.20 -30.54 2.35
CA PRO A 214 10.24 -32.00 2.32
C PRO A 214 11.61 -32.49 1.83
N SER A 215 12.17 -33.48 2.52
CA SER A 215 13.40 -34.13 2.10
C SER A 215 13.40 -35.59 2.53
N HIS A 216 14.11 -36.42 1.78
CA HIS A 216 14.40 -37.79 2.16
C HIS A 216 15.82 -38.16 1.75
N PHE A 217 16.50 -38.92 2.61
CA PHE A 217 17.80 -39.50 2.31
C PHE A 217 17.62 -40.96 1.88
N PRO A 218 18.03 -41.35 0.66
CA PRO A 218 17.80 -42.69 0.12
C PRO A 218 18.41 -43.84 0.94
N LYS A 219 19.40 -43.54 1.79
CA LYS A 219 20.07 -44.54 2.65
C LYS A 219 19.26 -44.92 3.89
N TRP A 220 18.15 -44.23 4.17
CA TRP A 220 17.38 -44.38 5.38
C TRP A 220 15.93 -44.77 5.08
N SER A 221 15.36 -45.57 5.97
CA SER A 221 13.97 -46.02 5.88
C SER A 221 13.04 -44.88 6.27
N ILE A 222 11.92 -44.75 5.56
CA ILE A 222 10.88 -43.77 5.88
C ILE A 222 9.90 -44.39 6.87
N LEU A 223 9.61 -43.67 7.94
CA LEU A 223 8.58 -44.00 8.92
C LEU A 223 7.49 -42.93 8.88
N ASN A 224 6.23 -43.36 9.01
CA ASN A 224 5.10 -42.45 9.12
C ASN A 224 4.05 -42.98 10.09
N THR A 225 3.22 -42.08 10.62
CA THR A 225 2.07 -42.43 11.44
C THR A 225 0.84 -41.65 11.01
N THR A 226 -0.32 -42.32 11.04
CA THR A 226 -1.63 -41.70 10.79
C THR A 226 -2.36 -41.34 12.08
N VAL A 227 -1.75 -41.58 13.24
CA VAL A 227 -2.33 -41.25 14.54
C VAL A 227 -2.47 -39.73 14.67
N ALA A 228 -3.64 -39.29 15.11
CA ALA A 228 -3.88 -37.89 15.42
C ALA A 228 -2.99 -37.46 16.59
N ILE A 229 -2.11 -36.50 16.35
CA ILE A 229 -1.20 -35.98 17.38
C ILE A 229 -1.89 -34.81 18.08
N ASP A 230 -2.23 -35.01 19.34
CA ASP A 230 -2.65 -33.91 20.21
C ASP A 230 -1.45 -33.27 20.89
N LEU A 231 -0.97 -32.17 20.32
CA LEU A 231 0.14 -31.38 20.86
C LEU A 231 -0.29 -30.43 22.00
N SER A 232 -1.58 -30.31 22.31
CA SER A 232 -2.07 -29.36 23.31
C SER A 232 -1.64 -29.69 24.74
N ASN A 233 -1.40 -30.98 25.01
CA ASN A 233 -0.99 -31.48 26.32
C ASN A 233 0.51 -31.41 26.58
N TYR A 234 1.31 -31.00 25.58
CA TYR A 234 2.76 -30.94 25.69
C TYR A 234 3.25 -29.49 25.63
N SER A 235 4.14 -29.13 26.56
CA SER A 235 4.87 -27.87 26.52
C SER A 235 5.92 -27.91 25.40
N ASN A 236 5.50 -27.67 24.15
CA ASN A 236 6.41 -27.49 23.03
C ASN A 236 6.51 -26.00 22.67
N ALA A 237 7.51 -25.31 23.23
CA ALA A 237 7.77 -23.89 22.96
C ALA A 237 7.88 -23.61 21.44
N TYR A 238 8.51 -24.53 20.70
CA TYR A 238 8.76 -24.43 19.26
C TYR A 238 7.53 -24.71 18.39
N LYS A 239 6.44 -25.27 18.96
CA LYS A 239 5.15 -25.50 18.30
C LYS A 239 5.28 -26.07 16.88
N VAL A 240 6.14 -27.08 16.72
CA VAL A 240 6.38 -27.75 15.43
C VAL A 240 5.07 -28.38 14.95
N PRO A 241 4.69 -28.23 13.66
CA PRO A 241 3.44 -28.78 13.16
C PRO A 241 3.35 -30.29 13.35
N GLY A 242 2.18 -30.80 13.73
CA GLY A 242 1.97 -32.25 13.87
C GLY A 242 2.31 -33.02 12.59
N GLY A 243 1.96 -32.49 11.42
CA GLY A 243 2.29 -33.12 10.14
C GLY A 243 3.80 -33.21 9.83
N VAL A 244 4.64 -32.35 10.42
CA VAL A 244 6.11 -32.45 10.34
C VAL A 244 6.61 -33.56 11.27
N LEU A 245 5.99 -33.72 12.44
CA LEU A 245 6.37 -34.75 13.40
C LEU A 245 5.81 -36.14 13.05
N GLN A 246 4.78 -36.24 12.19
CA GLN A 246 4.18 -37.52 11.76
C GLN A 246 5.09 -38.35 10.85
N THR A 247 6.10 -37.73 10.24
CA THR A 247 7.08 -38.39 9.37
C THR A 247 8.45 -38.38 10.03
N ALA A 248 9.23 -39.43 9.76
CA ALA A 248 10.62 -39.52 10.18
C ALA A 248 11.43 -40.38 9.23
N GLN A 249 12.75 -40.34 9.37
CA GLN A 249 13.64 -41.34 8.80
C GLN A 249 14.44 -42.06 9.88
N GLU A 250 14.69 -43.34 9.63
CA GLU A 250 15.39 -44.27 10.50
C GLU A 250 16.58 -44.92 9.76
N THR A 251 17.67 -45.19 10.47
CA THR A 251 18.81 -45.91 9.88
C THR A 251 18.53 -47.41 9.72
N MET A 252 19.28 -48.06 8.82
CA MET A 252 19.07 -49.47 8.47
C MET A 252 19.32 -50.47 9.62
N SER A 253 20.09 -50.09 10.65
CA SER A 253 20.42 -50.98 11.76
C SER A 253 20.84 -50.22 13.02
N LEU A 254 20.73 -50.88 14.18
CA LEU A 254 21.22 -50.36 15.47
C LEU A 254 22.70 -49.96 15.44
N SER A 255 23.53 -50.72 14.70
CA SER A 255 24.96 -50.49 14.54
C SER A 255 25.32 -49.39 13.54
N SER A 256 24.36 -48.91 12.75
CA SER A 256 24.59 -47.89 11.74
C SER A 256 24.19 -46.51 12.27
N PRO A 257 25.14 -45.59 12.45
CA PRO A 257 24.80 -44.24 12.87
C PRO A 257 24.03 -43.49 11.78
N LEU A 258 23.19 -42.55 12.23
CA LEU A 258 22.68 -41.51 11.36
C LEU A 258 23.82 -40.52 11.15
N TYR A 259 24.36 -40.47 9.93
CA TYR A 259 25.46 -39.58 9.59
C TYR A 259 25.03 -38.62 8.47
N LEU A 260 25.10 -37.32 8.75
CA LEU A 260 24.95 -36.28 7.76
C LEU A 260 26.13 -35.33 7.81
N GLN A 261 26.57 -34.92 6.64
CA GLN A 261 27.49 -33.81 6.48
C GLN A 261 26.79 -32.77 5.64
N TRP A 262 26.73 -31.55 6.15
CA TRP A 262 26.01 -30.46 5.53
C TRP A 262 26.94 -29.27 5.32
N THR A 263 26.94 -28.77 4.10
CA THR A 263 27.67 -27.58 3.69
C THR A 263 26.69 -26.61 3.05
N VAL A 264 27.08 -25.34 2.92
CA VAL A 264 26.39 -24.44 1.99
C VAL A 264 26.86 -24.83 0.59
N ASP A 265 25.95 -25.19 -0.31
CA ASP A 265 26.27 -25.51 -1.70
C ASP A 265 26.89 -24.27 -2.37
N LEU A 266 28.18 -24.34 -2.70
CA LEU A 266 28.85 -23.34 -3.52
C LEU A 266 28.43 -23.56 -4.99
N PRO A 267 27.82 -22.62 -5.76
CA PRO A 267 27.74 -22.80 -7.18
C PRO A 267 29.16 -22.94 -7.71
N PRO A 268 29.40 -23.84 -8.66
CA PRO A 268 30.69 -24.00 -9.29
C PRO A 268 30.94 -22.78 -10.18
N THR A 269 31.58 -21.74 -9.65
CA THR A 269 31.95 -20.57 -10.46
C THR A 269 33.32 -20.81 -11.10
N ASN A 270 33.33 -21.14 -12.39
CA ASN A 270 34.49 -21.00 -13.27
C ASN A 270 34.77 -19.52 -13.63
N ASP A 271 33.91 -18.59 -13.21
CA ASP A 271 34.10 -17.16 -13.42
C ASP A 271 34.60 -16.49 -12.14
N ALA A 272 35.74 -15.81 -12.27
CA ALA A 272 36.43 -15.06 -11.23
C ALA A 272 35.70 -13.77 -10.81
N ILE A 273 34.42 -13.88 -10.45
CA ILE A 273 33.72 -12.86 -9.67
C ILE A 273 33.59 -13.43 -8.26
N SER A 274 34.47 -12.97 -7.37
CA SER A 274 34.44 -13.26 -5.95
C SER A 274 33.10 -12.80 -5.36
N VAL A 275 32.12 -13.69 -5.29
CA VAL A 275 30.94 -13.48 -4.47
C VAL A 275 31.43 -13.47 -3.01
N PRO A 276 31.15 -12.42 -2.19
CA PRO A 276 31.74 -12.23 -0.86
C PRO A 276 31.08 -13.08 0.24
N TRP A 277 30.59 -14.27 -0.10
CA TRP A 277 29.99 -15.18 0.88
C TRP A 277 31.04 -16.03 1.59
N ALA A 278 31.38 -15.62 2.81
CA ALA A 278 32.14 -16.49 3.69
C ALA A 278 31.27 -17.68 4.12
N PRO A 279 31.81 -18.92 4.14
CA PRO A 279 31.11 -20.05 4.71
C PRO A 279 30.72 -19.74 6.17
N PRO A 280 29.61 -20.31 6.68
CA PRO A 280 29.22 -20.10 8.06
C PRO A 280 30.37 -20.44 9.01
N LYS A 281 30.65 -19.54 9.95
CA LYS A 281 31.68 -19.78 10.98
C LYS A 281 31.10 -20.50 12.19
N ILE A 282 29.86 -20.15 12.53
CA ILE A 282 29.15 -20.58 13.72
C ILE A 282 27.77 -21.08 13.30
N TRP A 283 27.43 -22.29 13.76
CA TRP A 283 26.18 -22.98 13.50
C TRP A 283 25.36 -23.14 14.78
N ILE A 284 24.04 -23.09 14.63
CA ILE A 284 23.09 -23.58 15.64
C ILE A 284 22.13 -24.53 14.93
N VAL A 285 21.97 -25.72 15.49
CA VAL A 285 21.16 -26.80 14.92
C VAL A 285 20.00 -27.10 15.86
N TYR A 286 18.80 -27.20 15.30
CA TYR A 286 17.60 -27.64 16.00
C TYR A 286 17.21 -28.99 15.41
N LEU A 287 17.16 -30.02 16.24
CA LEU A 287 16.77 -31.37 15.85
C LEU A 287 15.45 -31.71 16.54
N HIS A 288 14.47 -32.12 15.74
CA HIS A 288 13.13 -32.41 16.19
C HIS A 288 12.89 -33.90 16.12
N PHE A 289 12.51 -34.48 17.26
CA PHE A 289 12.28 -35.90 17.44
C PHE A 289 10.88 -36.15 17.98
N MET A 290 10.26 -37.24 17.54
CA MET A 290 9.07 -37.80 18.15
C MET A 290 9.00 -39.28 17.80
N GLU A 291 8.84 -40.13 18.82
CA GLU A 291 8.65 -41.56 18.60
C GLU A 291 7.25 -41.80 18.03
N ILE A 292 7.19 -42.32 16.80
CA ILE A 292 5.96 -42.56 16.05
C ILE A 292 5.57 -44.03 16.01
N GLU A 293 6.44 -44.93 16.46
CA GLU A 293 6.19 -46.36 16.57
C GLU A 293 5.92 -46.76 18.02
N ARG A 294 4.91 -47.61 18.25
CA ARG A 294 4.61 -48.11 19.59
C ARG A 294 5.54 -49.28 19.92
N LEU A 295 6.63 -48.97 20.60
CA LEU A 295 7.65 -49.94 21.00
C LEU A 295 7.18 -50.77 22.20
N SER A 296 7.43 -52.09 22.18
CA SER A 296 6.88 -53.06 23.13
C SER A 296 7.77 -53.36 24.34
N VAL A 297 9.05 -52.94 24.35
CA VAL A 297 10.00 -53.28 25.45
C VAL A 297 10.95 -52.15 25.84
N LEU A 298 11.77 -51.65 24.90
CA LEU A 298 12.80 -50.63 25.17
C LEU A 298 12.45 -49.31 24.46
N GLN A 299 12.67 -48.19 25.16
CA GLN A 299 12.58 -46.86 24.55
C GLN A 299 13.74 -46.66 23.56
N ARG A 300 13.50 -45.82 22.55
CA ARG A 300 14.55 -45.41 21.62
C ARG A 300 15.44 -44.38 22.31
N GLU A 301 16.68 -44.75 22.60
CA GLU A 301 17.67 -43.88 23.24
C GLU A 301 18.91 -43.76 22.34
N PHE A 302 19.33 -42.53 22.06
CA PHE A 302 20.48 -42.28 21.19
C PHE A 302 21.25 -41.04 21.62
N THR A 303 22.51 -40.98 21.22
CA THR A 303 23.39 -39.84 21.45
C THR A 303 23.56 -39.08 20.15
N VAL A 304 23.20 -37.80 20.17
CA VAL A 304 23.43 -36.82 19.12
C VAL A 304 24.80 -36.20 19.34
N SER A 305 25.60 -36.07 18.29
CA SER A 305 26.83 -35.28 18.30
C SER A 305 27.01 -34.44 17.05
N LEU A 306 27.60 -33.25 17.23
CA LEU A 306 27.89 -32.29 16.17
C LEU A 306 29.38 -31.93 16.13
N ASN A 307 29.95 -31.82 14.92
CA ASN A 307 31.34 -31.43 14.61
C ASN A 307 32.36 -31.99 15.61
N ASP A 308 32.62 -33.29 15.54
CA ASP A 308 33.61 -33.98 16.37
C ASP A 308 33.37 -33.78 17.89
N ASN A 309 32.11 -33.90 18.32
CA ASN A 309 31.66 -33.77 19.72
C ASN A 309 31.82 -32.37 20.32
N GLN A 310 31.87 -31.30 19.50
CA GLN A 310 31.69 -29.94 20.00
C GLN A 310 30.33 -29.76 20.68
N PHE A 311 29.33 -30.54 20.31
CA PHE A 311 28.09 -30.68 21.06
C PHE A 311 27.71 -32.15 21.12
N THR A 312 27.25 -32.60 22.29
CA THR A 312 26.79 -33.97 22.50
C THR A 312 25.62 -33.95 23.48
N GLU A 313 24.54 -34.64 23.14
CA GLU A 313 23.36 -34.79 24.00
C GLU A 313 22.78 -36.20 23.85
N THR A 314 22.32 -36.79 24.96
CA THR A 314 21.64 -38.09 24.94
C THR A 314 20.14 -37.87 25.06
N VAL A 315 19.40 -38.47 24.14
CA VAL A 315 17.95 -38.32 23.99
C VAL A 315 17.30 -39.68 24.21
N SER A 316 16.27 -39.72 25.06
CA SER A 316 15.35 -40.86 25.17
C SER A 316 13.95 -40.42 24.76
N LEU A 317 13.31 -41.19 23.88
CA LEU A 317 11.99 -40.83 23.34
C LEU A 317 10.85 -41.59 24.02
N GLU A 318 9.78 -40.86 24.31
CA GLU A 318 8.48 -41.43 24.69
C GLU A 318 7.53 -41.38 23.50
N TYR A 319 6.67 -42.38 23.38
CA TYR A 319 5.70 -42.50 22.29
C TYR A 319 4.83 -41.24 22.16
N LEU A 320 4.81 -40.63 20.97
CA LEU A 320 4.09 -39.42 20.59
C LEU A 320 4.39 -38.17 21.44
N LYS A 321 5.53 -38.15 22.14
CA LYS A 321 6.00 -36.99 22.89
C LYS A 321 7.10 -36.28 22.10
N PRO A 322 6.91 -35.02 21.69
CA PRO A 322 7.92 -34.28 20.95
C PRO A 322 9.10 -33.91 21.85
N VAL A 323 10.30 -34.02 21.30
CA VAL A 323 11.57 -33.59 21.92
C VAL A 323 12.33 -32.72 20.92
N VAL A 324 12.82 -31.57 21.39
CA VAL A 324 13.65 -30.67 20.58
C VAL A 324 15.02 -30.60 21.23
N VAL A 325 16.05 -30.95 20.46
CA VAL A 325 17.45 -30.79 20.86
C VAL A 325 18.01 -29.55 20.17
N VAL A 326 18.54 -28.63 20.97
CA VAL A 326 19.10 -27.36 20.47
C VAL A 326 20.59 -27.35 20.76
N SER A 327 21.40 -27.27 19.71
CA SER A 327 22.84 -27.18 19.90
C SER A 327 23.22 -25.84 20.52
N ARG A 328 24.23 -25.87 21.40
CA ARG A 328 25.04 -24.66 21.63
C ARG A 328 25.73 -24.23 20.31
N PRO A 329 26.22 -22.99 20.19
CA PRO A 329 26.98 -22.56 19.02
C PRO A 329 28.16 -23.51 18.72
N VAL A 330 28.22 -24.03 17.50
CA VAL A 330 29.27 -24.97 17.03
C VAL A 330 30.07 -24.31 15.92
N ASN A 331 31.40 -24.45 15.95
CA ASN A 331 32.28 -23.84 14.95
C ASN A 331 32.61 -24.81 13.82
N GLY A 332 32.75 -24.28 12.60
CA GLY A 332 33.26 -25.02 11.46
C GLY A 332 32.67 -24.55 10.12
N PRO A 333 33.37 -24.77 8.99
CA PRO A 333 32.89 -24.39 7.66
C PRO A 333 31.70 -25.25 7.17
N LEU A 334 31.51 -26.42 7.79
CA LEU A 334 30.44 -27.36 7.55
C LEU A 334 29.96 -27.92 8.88
N ILE A 335 28.78 -28.54 8.87
CA ILE A 335 28.20 -29.20 10.04
C ILE A 335 28.10 -30.72 9.78
N THR A 336 28.70 -31.49 10.67
CA THR A 336 28.64 -32.96 10.69
C THR A 336 27.73 -33.37 11.83
N LEU A 337 26.61 -34.01 11.51
CA LEU A 337 25.66 -34.59 12.45
C LEU A 337 25.86 -36.11 12.52
N LEU A 338 26.05 -36.61 13.73
CA LEU A 338 26.15 -38.03 14.02
C LEU A 338 25.13 -38.39 15.10
N ILE A 339 24.30 -39.41 14.87
CA ILE A 339 23.38 -39.94 15.89
C ILE A 339 23.63 -41.44 16.05
N ASN A 340 24.06 -41.85 17.24
CA ASN A 340 24.37 -43.24 17.58
C ASN A 340 23.35 -43.81 18.55
N SER A 341 22.87 -45.02 18.32
CA SER A 341 22.06 -45.75 19.30
C SER A 341 22.87 -46.00 20.57
N THR A 342 22.26 -45.87 21.75
CA THR A 342 22.88 -46.31 23.00
C THR A 342 22.68 -47.82 23.21
N ASN A 343 23.40 -48.39 24.17
CA ASN A 343 23.22 -49.79 24.58
C ASN A 343 21.85 -50.07 25.22
N LYS A 344 21.06 -49.03 25.55
CA LYS A 344 19.71 -49.18 26.08
C LYS A 344 18.63 -49.18 25.00
N SER A 345 18.97 -48.80 23.77
CA SER A 345 18.00 -48.74 22.68
C SER A 345 17.72 -50.10 22.09
N GLY A 346 16.43 -50.43 21.93
CA GLY A 346 16.00 -51.60 21.16
C GLY A 346 15.88 -51.34 19.66
N ASN A 347 15.90 -50.07 19.23
CA ASN A 347 15.65 -49.67 17.84
C ASN A 347 16.70 -48.66 17.34
N PRO A 348 16.97 -48.61 16.02
CA PRO A 348 17.89 -47.64 15.41
C PRO A 348 17.54 -46.17 15.72
N PRO A 349 18.39 -45.17 15.43
CA PRO A 349 18.05 -43.77 15.63
C PRO A 349 16.99 -43.27 14.64
N ILE A 350 16.14 -42.33 15.06
CA ILE A 350 15.17 -41.64 14.21
C ILE A 350 15.39 -40.14 14.20
N LEU A 351 14.93 -39.47 13.16
CA LEU A 351 14.87 -38.01 13.08
C LEU A 351 13.64 -37.57 12.28
N ASN A 352 12.84 -36.67 12.83
CA ASN A 352 11.60 -36.20 12.20
C ASN A 352 11.87 -34.92 11.39
N ALA A 353 12.58 -33.96 11.96
CA ALA A 353 12.88 -32.70 11.28
C ALA A 353 14.17 -32.06 11.79
N MET A 354 14.74 -31.14 11.01
CA MET A 354 15.93 -30.40 11.40
C MET A 354 15.96 -28.99 10.84
N GLU A 355 16.59 -28.08 11.58
CA GLU A 355 16.81 -26.69 11.16
C GLU A 355 18.29 -26.33 11.36
N PHE A 356 18.90 -25.76 10.33
CA PHE A 356 20.27 -25.28 10.34
C PHE A 356 20.29 -23.77 10.26
N TYR A 357 20.96 -23.14 11.22
CA TYR A 357 21.15 -21.69 11.26
C TYR A 357 22.64 -21.34 11.30
N SER A 358 23.01 -20.27 10.61
CA SER A 358 24.29 -19.60 10.81
C SER A 358 24.10 -18.34 11.66
N VAL A 359 24.97 -18.13 12.65
CA VAL A 359 24.96 -16.90 13.47
C VAL A 359 25.71 -15.81 12.71
N VAL A 360 25.09 -14.63 12.59
CA VAL A 360 25.67 -13.47 11.92
C VAL A 360 25.73 -12.28 12.87
N ASP A 361 26.91 -11.70 13.02
CA ASP A 361 27.15 -10.54 13.88
C ASP A 361 26.54 -9.25 13.30
N LEU A 362 26.29 -8.28 14.18
CA LEU A 362 25.80 -6.94 13.82
C LEU A 362 26.91 -5.90 14.09
N PRO A 363 27.91 -5.78 13.20
CA PRO A 363 29.07 -4.92 13.43
C PRO A 363 28.74 -3.42 13.39
N ASN A 364 27.66 -3.04 12.70
CA ASN A 364 27.30 -1.64 12.50
C ASN A 364 26.31 -1.18 13.56
N VAL A 365 26.58 0.01 14.10
CA VAL A 365 25.66 0.75 14.97
C VAL A 365 24.95 1.83 14.14
N PRO A 366 23.62 1.99 14.28
CA PRO A 366 22.89 3.03 13.57
C PRO A 366 23.38 4.44 13.88
N THR A 367 23.13 5.37 12.96
CA THR A 367 23.35 6.80 13.22
C THR A 367 22.55 7.23 14.45
N ALA A 368 23.10 8.20 15.17
CA ALA A 368 22.44 8.80 16.32
C ALA A 368 21.00 9.19 16.04
N GLN A 369 20.07 8.84 16.93
CA GLN A 369 18.64 9.02 16.69
C GLN A 369 18.22 10.49 16.68
N ASP A 370 18.91 11.34 17.42
CA ASP A 370 18.78 12.81 17.37
C ASP A 370 19.15 13.34 15.98
N ASP A 371 20.27 12.91 15.41
CA ASP A 371 20.68 13.29 14.05
C ASP A 371 19.67 12.77 13.00
N VAL A 372 19.27 11.50 13.12
CA VAL A 372 18.28 10.87 12.23
C VAL A 372 16.95 11.61 12.27
N LYS A 373 16.48 12.01 13.45
CA LYS A 373 15.25 12.80 13.59
C LYS A 373 15.40 14.16 12.94
N ALA A 374 16.45 14.91 13.28
CA ALA A 374 16.67 16.27 12.76
C ALA A 374 16.79 16.29 11.22
N ILE A 375 17.54 15.36 10.62
CA ILE A 375 17.69 15.31 9.16
C ILE A 375 16.40 14.89 8.44
N ASN A 376 15.59 14.01 9.05
CA ASN A 376 14.29 13.66 8.50
C ASN A 376 13.28 14.82 8.61
N ASP A 377 13.33 15.61 9.69
CA ASP A 377 12.52 16.83 9.83
C ASP A 377 12.91 17.86 8.75
N ILE A 378 14.20 18.03 8.46
CA ILE A 378 14.71 18.88 7.37
C ILE A 378 14.25 18.35 6.01
N LYS A 379 14.38 17.04 5.76
CA LYS A 379 13.92 16.37 4.54
C LYS A 379 12.44 16.64 4.29
N ALA A 380 11.61 16.51 5.33
CA ALA A 380 10.17 16.75 5.27
C ALA A 380 9.85 18.24 5.04
N ARG A 381 10.50 19.15 5.77
CA ARG A 381 10.29 20.60 5.70
C ARG A 381 10.51 21.17 4.30
N TYR A 382 11.55 20.67 3.62
CA TYR A 382 11.95 21.12 2.29
C TYR A 382 11.47 20.20 1.16
N HIS A 383 10.71 19.15 1.48
CA HIS A 383 10.24 18.16 0.51
C HIS A 383 11.36 17.58 -0.37
N ILE A 384 12.52 17.30 0.23
CA ILE A 384 13.70 16.81 -0.49
C ILE A 384 13.45 15.39 -1.00
N LYS A 385 13.44 15.23 -2.34
CA LYS A 385 13.27 13.95 -3.05
C LYS A 385 14.59 13.50 -3.67
N ARG A 386 15.54 13.04 -2.83
CA ARG A 386 16.80 12.42 -3.28
C ARG A 386 16.69 10.90 -3.16
N GLY A 387 17.05 10.17 -4.23
CA GLY A 387 16.98 8.71 -4.26
C GLY A 387 17.90 8.04 -3.23
N SER A 388 19.04 8.66 -2.90
CA SER A 388 19.98 8.21 -1.87
C SER A 388 19.48 8.43 -0.43
N TRP A 389 18.51 9.33 -0.22
CA TRP A 389 18.01 9.68 1.12
C TRP A 389 16.99 8.66 1.63
N GLN A 390 17.41 7.40 1.74
CA GLN A 390 16.61 6.28 2.24
C GLN A 390 17.39 5.49 3.28
N GLY A 391 16.69 4.91 4.26
CA GLY A 391 17.32 4.16 5.35
C GLY A 391 18.10 5.04 6.32
N ASP A 392 19.19 4.50 6.89
CA ASP A 392 20.07 5.26 7.78
C ASP A 392 20.94 6.27 6.98
N PRO A 393 21.12 7.51 7.49
CA PRO A 393 21.78 8.58 6.75
C PRO A 393 23.30 8.39 6.58
N CYS A 394 23.98 7.74 7.52
CA CYS A 394 25.44 7.58 7.48
C CYS A 394 25.89 6.14 7.25
N VAL A 395 25.05 5.15 7.56
CA VAL A 395 25.47 3.74 7.61
C VAL A 395 24.70 2.89 6.58
N PRO A 396 25.37 1.94 5.90
CA PRO A 396 26.83 1.73 5.84
C PRO A 396 27.57 2.92 5.20
N SER A 397 28.84 3.13 5.58
CA SER A 397 29.64 4.30 5.18
C SER A 397 29.78 4.49 3.66
N ASN A 398 29.72 3.39 2.90
CA ASN A 398 29.78 3.42 1.44
C ASN A 398 28.47 3.90 0.79
N TYR A 399 27.41 4.02 1.58
CA TYR A 399 26.05 4.36 1.14
C TYR A 399 25.45 5.49 1.98
N THR A 400 26.31 6.40 2.45
CA THR A 400 25.94 7.67 3.09
C THR A 400 25.07 8.50 2.15
N TRP A 401 24.08 9.20 2.69
CA TRP A 401 23.18 10.03 1.89
C TRP A 401 23.94 11.14 1.14
N ASP A 402 23.56 11.39 -0.11
CA ASP A 402 24.25 12.41 -0.91
C ASP A 402 24.15 13.79 -0.25
N GLY A 403 25.28 14.48 -0.19
CA GLY A 403 25.41 15.77 0.49
C GLY A 403 25.62 15.67 2.00
N LEU A 404 25.65 14.48 2.59
CA LEU A 404 26.09 14.29 3.97
C LEU A 404 27.55 13.85 4.03
N ASN A 405 28.25 14.31 5.06
CA ASN A 405 29.44 13.65 5.57
C ASN A 405 29.24 13.34 7.05
N CYS A 406 29.71 12.17 7.47
CA CYS A 406 29.50 11.67 8.81
C CYS A 406 30.82 11.31 9.48
N SER A 407 30.87 11.45 10.80
CA SER A 407 31.87 10.79 11.62
C SER A 407 31.40 9.37 11.93
N TYR A 408 32.31 8.40 11.89
CA TYR A 408 32.00 6.99 12.10
C TYR A 408 32.41 6.52 13.51
N GLY A 409 32.13 7.37 14.51
CA GLY A 409 32.19 6.97 15.91
C GLY A 409 31.05 6.01 16.27
N ASN A 410 30.93 5.67 17.55
CA ASN A 410 29.84 4.83 18.04
C ASN A 410 28.97 5.65 19.03
N PRO A 411 27.79 6.18 18.60
CA PRO A 411 27.18 6.09 17.26
C PRO A 411 27.74 7.08 16.23
N PRO A 412 27.57 6.84 14.92
CA PRO A 412 27.90 7.82 13.87
C PRO A 412 27.12 9.13 14.02
N ARG A 413 27.70 10.24 13.54
CA ARG A 413 27.10 11.60 13.61
C ARG A 413 27.26 12.35 12.29
N ILE A 414 26.28 13.17 11.94
CA ILE A 414 26.31 14.06 10.77
C ILE A 414 27.20 15.27 11.12
N ILE A 415 28.27 15.46 10.36
CA ILE A 415 29.24 16.56 10.54
C ILE A 415 29.20 17.59 9.42
N SER A 416 28.66 17.21 8.26
CA SER A 416 28.52 18.09 7.10
C SER A 416 27.19 17.87 6.41
N LEU A 417 26.53 18.95 5.99
CA LEU A 417 25.30 18.94 5.20
C LEU A 417 25.40 19.94 4.05
N ASP A 418 25.33 19.44 2.81
CA ASP A 418 25.26 20.22 1.58
C ASP A 418 23.88 20.11 0.91
N LEU A 419 23.17 21.22 0.96
CA LEU A 419 21.89 21.46 0.30
C LEU A 419 21.98 22.60 -0.71
N SER A 420 23.17 22.94 -1.20
CA SER A 420 23.35 24.01 -2.18
C SER A 420 22.71 23.70 -3.53
N ASN A 421 22.19 24.72 -4.21
CA ASN A 421 21.61 24.64 -5.55
C ASN A 421 20.45 23.63 -5.68
N ASN A 422 19.61 23.48 -4.64
CA ASN A 422 18.45 22.58 -4.65
C ASN A 422 17.11 23.31 -4.84
N GLN A 423 17.14 24.61 -5.22
CA GLN A 423 15.94 25.44 -5.39
C GLN A 423 15.05 25.48 -4.12
N LEU A 424 15.66 25.33 -2.94
CA LEU A 424 14.93 25.33 -1.67
C LEU A 424 14.27 26.70 -1.45
N THR A 425 13.04 26.69 -0.93
CA THR A 425 12.26 27.90 -0.62
C THR A 425 11.79 27.91 0.83
N GLY A 426 11.38 29.08 1.31
CA GLY A 426 10.91 29.27 2.69
C GLY A 426 12.02 29.66 3.66
N VAL A 427 11.70 29.58 4.95
CA VAL A 427 12.60 29.99 6.05
C VAL A 427 13.56 28.87 6.45
N ILE A 428 14.76 29.24 6.90
CA ILE A 428 15.73 28.30 7.47
C ILE A 428 15.16 27.75 8.79
N PRO A 429 14.95 26.43 8.93
CA PRO A 429 14.38 25.84 10.14
C PRO A 429 15.40 25.81 11.27
N GLU A 430 14.91 25.98 12.50
CA GLU A 430 15.72 25.88 13.72
C GLU A 430 16.26 24.47 13.96
N THR A 431 15.61 23.44 13.42
CA THR A 431 16.03 22.03 13.49
C THR A 431 17.43 21.78 12.92
N LEU A 432 17.94 22.63 12.02
CA LEU A 432 19.35 22.55 11.56
C LEU A 432 20.35 22.77 12.70
N ALA A 433 19.97 23.52 13.75
CA ALA A 433 20.80 23.70 14.94
C ALA A 433 20.77 22.48 15.87
N GLU A 434 19.76 21.61 15.75
CA GLU A 434 19.61 20.39 16.55
C GLU A 434 20.60 19.29 16.15
N LEU A 435 21.37 19.46 15.07
CA LEU A 435 22.47 18.56 14.70
C LEU A 435 23.75 18.93 15.51
N PRO A 436 24.06 18.24 16.62
CA PRO A 436 25.04 18.69 17.62
C PRO A 436 26.46 18.77 17.07
N HIS A 437 26.83 17.88 16.15
CA HIS A 437 28.19 17.79 15.59
C HIS A 437 28.35 18.43 14.21
N LEU A 438 27.31 19.09 13.69
CA LEU A 438 27.37 19.75 12.38
C LEU A 438 28.42 20.87 12.38
N SER A 439 29.51 20.69 11.63
CA SER A 439 30.59 21.67 11.48
C SER A 439 30.54 22.40 10.14
N PHE A 440 29.83 21.86 9.16
CA PHE A 440 29.68 22.47 7.84
C PHE A 440 28.23 22.42 7.35
N LEU A 441 27.69 23.57 6.95
CA LEU A 441 26.35 23.69 6.37
C LEU A 441 26.39 24.57 5.12
N ASN A 442 26.04 24.01 3.97
CA ASN A 442 25.97 24.74 2.72
C ASN A 442 24.52 24.84 2.22
N LEU A 443 23.97 26.05 2.26
CA LEU A 443 22.62 26.38 1.76
C LEU A 443 22.68 27.35 0.56
N SER A 444 23.85 27.53 -0.05
CA SER A 444 24.06 28.49 -1.14
C SER A 444 23.26 28.15 -2.41
N GLY A 445 22.95 29.15 -3.24
CA GLY A 445 22.27 28.96 -4.52
C GLY A 445 20.81 28.46 -4.40
N ASN A 446 20.17 28.73 -3.26
CA ASN A 446 18.74 28.45 -3.06
C ASN A 446 17.92 29.76 -3.08
N ASN A 447 16.61 29.66 -2.85
CA ASN A 447 15.69 30.78 -2.80
C ASN A 447 15.05 30.92 -1.40
N LEU A 448 15.89 30.79 -0.36
CA LEU A 448 15.49 30.90 1.04
C LEU A 448 15.19 32.36 1.42
N ASN A 449 14.30 32.55 2.38
CA ASN A 449 13.87 33.87 2.85
C ASN A 449 13.78 33.96 4.38
N GLY A 450 13.59 35.18 4.88
CA GLY A 450 13.48 35.44 6.32
C GLY A 450 14.83 35.54 7.02
N SER A 451 14.82 35.44 8.35
CA SER A 451 16.00 35.56 9.20
C SER A 451 16.70 34.21 9.41
N VAL A 452 18.02 34.22 9.58
CA VAL A 452 18.78 33.06 10.03
C VAL A 452 18.45 32.79 11.51
N PRO A 453 18.12 31.55 11.93
CA PRO A 453 17.87 31.20 13.33
C PRO A 453 19.03 31.59 14.27
N GLU A 454 18.70 32.13 15.45
CA GLU A 454 19.71 32.59 16.43
C GLU A 454 20.64 31.47 16.90
N ALA A 455 20.12 30.25 17.08
CA ALA A 455 20.92 29.09 17.44
C ALA A 455 22.02 28.79 16.41
N LEU A 456 21.73 29.00 15.12
CA LEU A 456 22.72 28.83 14.05
C LEU A 456 23.72 29.99 14.00
N LYS A 457 23.25 31.24 14.16
CA LYS A 457 24.14 32.42 14.22
C LYS A 457 25.16 32.29 15.35
N LYS A 458 24.71 31.88 16.54
CA LYS A 458 25.58 31.67 17.69
C LYS A 458 26.68 30.65 17.39
N ARG A 459 26.35 29.52 16.75
CA ARG A 459 27.35 28.49 16.39
C ARG A 459 28.39 28.99 15.38
N VAL A 460 27.98 29.86 14.46
CA VAL A 460 28.91 30.54 13.53
C VAL A 460 29.82 31.51 14.29
N MET A 461 29.28 32.31 15.21
CA MET A 461 30.08 33.23 16.05
C MET A 461 31.08 32.50 16.95
N ASP A 462 30.69 31.33 17.48
CA ASP A 462 31.53 30.48 18.32
C ASP A 462 32.55 29.65 17.50
N ASN A 463 32.62 29.84 16.17
CA ASN A 463 33.47 29.08 15.23
C ASN A 463 33.25 27.56 15.23
N THR A 464 32.07 27.10 15.67
CA THR A 464 31.70 25.67 15.69
C THR A 464 31.00 25.21 14.42
N LEU A 465 30.50 26.16 13.61
CA LEU A 465 29.78 25.89 12.36
C LEU A 465 30.25 26.83 11.26
N ASN A 466 30.73 26.27 10.15
CA ASN A 466 30.97 27.00 8.92
C ASN A 466 29.71 26.95 8.05
N MET A 467 29.10 28.10 7.76
CA MET A 467 27.84 28.21 7.05
C MET A 467 27.95 29.05 5.78
N SER A 468 27.52 28.51 4.64
CA SER A 468 27.42 29.24 3.37
C SER A 468 25.96 29.52 3.00
N LEU A 469 25.63 30.80 2.83
CA LEU A 469 24.29 31.30 2.48
C LEU A 469 24.25 32.06 1.14
N ILE A 470 25.37 32.08 0.40
CA ILE A 470 25.56 32.89 -0.81
C ILE A 470 24.47 32.56 -1.85
N GLY A 471 23.95 33.58 -2.54
CA GLY A 471 22.96 33.40 -3.62
C GLY A 471 21.49 33.34 -3.16
N ASN A 472 21.21 33.42 -1.85
CA ASN A 472 19.85 33.54 -1.32
C ASN A 472 19.45 35.03 -1.19
N VAL A 473 18.91 35.62 -2.25
CA VAL A 473 18.65 37.07 -2.37
C VAL A 473 17.65 37.61 -1.33
N HIS A 474 16.81 36.75 -0.78
CA HIS A 474 15.73 37.12 0.14
C HIS A 474 16.03 36.84 1.63
N LEU A 475 17.24 36.40 1.97
CA LEU A 475 17.66 36.23 3.37
C LEU A 475 18.02 37.56 4.02
N CYS A 476 17.54 37.77 5.24
CA CYS A 476 17.99 38.85 6.09
C CYS A 476 19.26 38.42 6.83
N LEU A 477 20.38 39.05 6.51
CA LEU A 477 21.66 38.84 7.20
C LEU A 477 21.92 39.84 8.34
N ALA A 478 21.04 40.85 8.51
CA ALA A 478 21.15 41.88 9.55
C ALA A 478 19.87 41.97 10.37
N ASP A 479 19.99 42.08 11.70
CA ASP A 479 18.87 42.33 12.61
C ASP A 479 18.74 43.82 12.94
N PRO A 480 17.50 44.38 12.95
CA PRO A 480 16.25 43.73 12.53
C PRO A 480 16.14 43.66 10.99
N CYS A 481 15.50 42.59 10.48
CA CYS A 481 15.12 42.47 9.07
C CYS A 481 14.46 43.78 8.60
N PRO A 482 14.96 44.45 7.54
CA PRO A 482 14.30 45.63 7.00
C PRO A 482 12.95 45.21 6.41
N HIS A 483 11.87 45.43 7.15
CA HIS A 483 10.53 45.45 6.59
C HIS A 483 10.52 46.49 5.46
N LYS A 484 10.15 46.08 4.24
CA LYS A 484 9.82 47.04 3.18
C LYS A 484 8.78 48.02 3.74
N LYS A 485 9.20 49.27 3.97
CA LYS A 485 8.30 50.37 4.28
C LYS A 485 7.30 50.47 3.12
N LYS A 486 6.02 50.18 3.37
CA LYS A 486 4.95 50.75 2.55
C LYS A 486 5.17 52.26 2.55
N GLN A 487 5.35 52.87 1.39
CA GLN A 487 5.22 54.31 1.25
C GLN A 487 3.85 54.71 1.82
N LYS A 488 3.87 55.38 2.97
CA LYS A 488 2.80 56.27 3.39
C LYS A 488 3.46 57.59 3.74
N THR A 489 3.12 58.59 2.95
CA THR A 489 3.41 60.01 3.13
C THR A 489 3.16 60.43 4.59
N ILE A 490 4.16 61.06 5.20
CA ILE A 490 4.16 61.53 6.59
C ILE A 490 3.74 63.00 6.63
N LEU A 491 2.84 63.39 7.55
CA LEU A 491 3.12 64.51 8.48
C LEU A 491 2.21 64.53 9.75
N VAL A 492 2.85 64.19 10.88
CA VAL A 492 2.76 64.74 12.26
C VAL A 492 1.53 64.47 13.15
N THR A 493 1.70 63.44 13.99
CA THR A 493 1.73 63.44 15.48
C THR A 493 0.96 64.52 16.27
N VAL A 494 -0.02 64.13 17.10
CA VAL A 494 0.14 63.89 18.56
C VAL A 494 -1.11 63.17 19.11
N VAL A 495 -0.80 62.09 19.84
CA VAL A 495 -1.65 61.13 20.56
C VAL A 495 -2.27 61.82 21.79
N THR A 496 -3.56 61.61 22.08
CA THR A 496 -4.00 60.78 23.23
C THR A 496 -5.54 60.77 23.28
N THR A 497 -6.13 59.60 23.65
CA THR A 497 -7.46 59.39 24.28
C THR A 497 -8.62 58.70 23.55
N VAL A 498 -8.44 57.80 22.56
CA VAL A 498 -9.63 57.01 22.09
C VAL A 498 -9.45 55.48 22.01
N LEU A 499 -8.26 54.90 22.21
CA LEU A 499 -8.10 53.44 22.16
C LEU A 499 -8.64 52.68 23.38
N GLY A 500 -9.09 53.38 24.43
CA GLY A 500 -9.80 52.77 25.57
C GLY A 500 -11.24 52.35 25.24
N PHE A 501 -11.88 52.99 24.25
CA PHE A 501 -13.29 52.71 23.94
C PHE A 501 -13.49 51.49 23.04
N LEU A 502 -12.52 51.19 22.17
CA LEU A 502 -12.65 50.05 21.24
C LEU A 502 -12.29 48.71 21.90
N GLY A 503 -11.30 48.70 22.81
CA GLY A 503 -10.93 47.50 23.57
C GLY A 503 -12.02 47.07 24.56
N ALA A 504 -12.67 48.04 25.22
CA ALA A 504 -13.79 47.77 26.12
C ALA A 504 -15.03 47.26 25.36
N LEU A 505 -15.28 47.73 24.13
CA LEU A 505 -16.40 47.26 23.32
C LEU A 505 -16.20 45.82 22.85
N PHE A 506 -14.98 45.47 22.38
CA PHE A 506 -14.68 44.10 21.94
C PHE A 506 -14.58 43.12 23.11
N GLY A 507 -14.06 43.56 24.26
CA GLY A 507 -14.05 42.77 25.49
C GLY A 507 -15.47 42.51 26.02
N ALA A 508 -16.33 43.52 26.04
CA ALA A 508 -17.73 43.37 26.45
C ALA A 508 -18.51 42.46 25.49
N LEU A 509 -18.31 42.59 24.17
CA LEU A 509 -18.97 41.75 23.17
C LEU A 509 -18.48 40.29 23.23
N ALA A 510 -17.19 40.06 23.49
CA ALA A 510 -16.64 38.72 23.67
C ALA A 510 -17.12 38.06 24.97
N ILE A 511 -17.24 38.82 26.06
CA ILE A 511 -17.79 38.32 27.33
C ILE A 511 -19.30 38.03 27.19
N ILE A 512 -20.07 38.87 26.47
CA ILE A 512 -21.48 38.61 26.16
C ILE A 512 -21.64 37.37 25.27
N TRP A 513 -20.74 37.17 24.31
CA TRP A 513 -20.73 35.98 23.44
C TRP A 513 -20.37 34.71 24.21
N LEU A 514 -19.42 34.77 25.14
CA LEU A 514 -19.05 33.65 26.02
C LEU A 514 -20.14 33.30 27.06
N ILE A 515 -20.86 34.31 27.57
CA ILE A 515 -22.02 34.10 28.46
C ILE A 515 -23.22 33.51 27.68
N LYS A 516 -23.41 33.88 26.41
CA LYS A 516 -24.43 33.27 25.53
C LYS A 516 -24.06 31.85 25.08
N TRP A 517 -22.78 31.59 24.82
CA TRP A 517 -22.28 30.26 24.44
C TRP A 517 -22.39 29.26 25.60
N LYS A 518 -22.07 29.67 26.84
CA LYS A 518 -22.20 28.80 28.02
C LYS A 518 -23.64 28.56 28.48
N ARG A 519 -24.65 29.24 27.91
CA ARG A 519 -26.08 29.02 28.21
C ARG A 519 -26.84 28.19 27.17
N THR A 520 -26.23 27.78 26.06
CA THR A 520 -26.96 27.09 24.96
C THR A 520 -26.38 25.73 24.53
N CYS A 521 -25.61 25.08 25.42
CA CYS A 521 -25.45 23.61 25.39
C CYS A 521 -25.98 23.04 26.70
N SER A 522 -27.30 23.09 26.87
CA SER A 522 -28.01 22.18 27.76
C SER A 522 -29.43 21.96 27.23
N LYS A 523 -29.68 20.71 26.84
CA LYS A 523 -30.98 20.04 26.75
C LYS A 523 -31.96 20.46 25.64
N THR A 524 -32.05 19.55 24.66
CA THR A 524 -33.28 18.94 24.14
C THR A 524 -34.50 19.82 23.82
N GLY A 525 -34.86 19.84 22.54
CA GLY A 525 -36.26 19.73 22.12
C GLY A 525 -36.91 20.96 21.47
N LYS A 526 -37.42 20.69 20.26
CA LYS A 526 -38.61 21.27 19.60
C LYS A 526 -38.47 22.56 18.76
N ALA A 527 -38.88 22.35 17.50
CA ALA A 527 -39.67 23.18 16.59
C ALA A 527 -39.18 24.60 16.27
N PHE A 528 -38.82 24.81 14.99
CA PHE A 528 -38.73 26.13 14.37
C PHE A 528 -39.98 26.37 13.53
N GLU A 529 -40.76 27.37 13.95
CA GLU A 529 -41.99 27.85 13.32
C GLU A 529 -41.68 28.96 12.29
N GLN A 530 -42.59 29.09 11.32
CA GLN A 530 -42.51 29.82 10.04
C GLN A 530 -42.59 31.35 10.17
N ILE A 531 -41.96 32.13 9.24
CA ILE A 531 -42.48 33.40 8.68
C ILE A 531 -41.72 33.72 7.33
N PRO A 532 -42.19 34.61 6.42
CA PRO A 532 -43.30 34.50 5.44
C PRO A 532 -42.85 34.53 3.96
N GLU A 533 -43.78 34.18 3.06
CA GLU A 533 -43.68 34.31 1.59
C GLU A 533 -43.68 35.76 1.10
N SER A 534 -42.83 36.04 0.10
CA SER A 534 -43.12 37.02 -0.95
C SER A 534 -42.46 36.59 -2.27
N SER A 535 -43.23 36.74 -3.35
CA SER A 535 -43.10 36.22 -4.71
C SER A 535 -41.79 36.53 -5.45
N GLU A 536 -41.16 35.50 -6.03
CA GLU A 536 -40.99 35.30 -7.48
C GLU A 536 -40.11 34.06 -7.78
N ARG A 537 -40.37 33.44 -8.93
CA ARG A 537 -40.18 32.01 -9.27
C ARG A 537 -38.71 31.57 -9.41
N THR A 538 -38.22 30.73 -8.49
CA THR A 538 -37.31 29.58 -8.72
C THR A 538 -37.37 28.65 -7.48
N PRO A 539 -37.58 27.32 -7.60
CA PRO A 539 -37.65 26.44 -6.44
C PRO A 539 -36.24 26.26 -5.84
N ARG A 540 -35.96 26.96 -4.73
CA ARG A 540 -34.74 26.75 -3.94
C ARG A 540 -34.75 25.32 -3.37
N LEU A 541 -33.92 24.42 -3.92
CA LEU A 541 -33.67 23.11 -3.31
C LEU A 541 -32.99 23.33 -1.95
N LYS A 542 -33.73 23.15 -0.85
CA LYS A 542 -33.16 23.08 0.49
C LYS A 542 -32.64 21.67 0.70
N ASN A 543 -31.31 21.51 0.73
CA ASN A 543 -30.65 20.28 1.19
C ASN A 543 -31.12 19.95 2.61
N ARG A 544 -32.12 19.06 2.75
CA ARG A 544 -32.73 18.72 4.04
C ARG A 544 -32.34 17.28 4.46
N PRO A 545 -32.20 17.02 5.76
CA PRO A 545 -32.07 15.66 6.26
C PRO A 545 -33.39 14.91 6.12
N PHE A 546 -33.33 13.64 5.70
CA PHE A 546 -34.45 12.70 5.61
C PHE A 546 -34.34 11.64 6.70
N GLU A 547 -35.47 11.24 7.28
CA GLU A 547 -35.52 10.07 8.16
C GLU A 547 -35.62 8.77 7.36
N TYR A 548 -35.10 7.65 7.88
CA TYR A 548 -35.18 6.35 7.20
C TYR A 548 -36.62 5.93 6.87
N ARG A 549 -37.59 6.26 7.74
CA ARG A 549 -39.01 5.99 7.48
C ARG A 549 -39.54 6.76 6.27
N GLU A 550 -39.10 8.01 6.11
CA GLU A 550 -39.44 8.82 4.95
C GLU A 550 -38.80 8.25 3.68
N ILE A 551 -37.54 7.82 3.74
CA ILE A 551 -36.87 7.12 2.64
C ILE A 551 -37.62 5.84 2.24
N SER A 552 -38.05 5.04 3.22
CA SER A 552 -38.84 3.82 2.97
C SER A 552 -40.19 4.16 2.33
N LYS A 553 -40.84 5.25 2.76
CA LYS A 553 -42.12 5.72 2.20
C LYS A 553 -41.96 6.19 0.75
N ILE A 554 -41.03 7.09 0.47
CA ILE A 554 -40.87 7.68 -0.87
C ILE A 554 -40.40 6.65 -1.90
N THR A 555 -39.73 5.58 -1.49
CA THR A 555 -39.27 4.49 -2.38
C THR A 555 -40.25 3.32 -2.48
N GLY A 556 -41.42 3.40 -1.84
CA GLY A 556 -42.39 2.29 -1.82
C GLY A 556 -41.82 1.02 -1.21
N ASN A 557 -41.15 1.12 -0.06
CA ASN A 557 -40.37 0.07 0.58
C ASN A 557 -39.31 -0.55 -0.35
N PHE A 558 -38.56 0.31 -1.06
CA PHE A 558 -37.47 -0.10 -1.96
C PHE A 558 -37.94 -0.96 -3.15
N GLY A 559 -39.13 -0.69 -3.67
CA GLY A 559 -39.81 -1.54 -4.66
C GLY A 559 -39.18 -1.55 -6.05
N GLN A 560 -38.67 -0.41 -6.54
CA GLN A 560 -38.10 -0.30 -7.89
C GLN A 560 -36.64 0.11 -7.88
N VAL A 561 -35.76 -0.80 -8.32
CA VAL A 561 -34.33 -0.55 -8.49
C VAL A 561 -34.08 0.02 -9.89
N ILE A 562 -33.46 1.19 -9.97
CA ILE A 562 -33.09 1.86 -11.23
C ILE A 562 -31.59 1.79 -11.52
N GLY A 563 -30.78 1.35 -10.56
CA GLY A 563 -29.35 1.12 -10.75
C GLY A 563 -28.72 0.26 -9.66
N LYS A 564 -27.67 -0.48 -10.01
CA LYS A 564 -26.82 -1.23 -9.08
C LYS A 564 -25.36 -0.88 -9.38
N GLY A 565 -24.61 -0.40 -8.39
CA GLY A 565 -23.19 -0.07 -8.52
C GLY A 565 -22.38 -0.47 -7.29
N GLY A 566 -21.07 -0.23 -7.32
CA GLY A 566 -20.14 -0.59 -6.24
C GLY A 566 -20.45 0.03 -4.87
N PHE A 567 -21.24 1.11 -4.85
CA PHE A 567 -21.63 1.84 -3.63
C PHE A 567 -23.04 1.50 -3.11
N GLY A 568 -23.74 0.57 -3.78
CA GLY A 568 -25.06 0.09 -3.38
C GLY A 568 -26.13 0.25 -4.48
N LYS A 569 -27.39 0.12 -4.07
CA LYS A 569 -28.55 0.10 -4.98
C LYS A 569 -29.19 1.50 -5.05
N VAL A 570 -29.59 1.91 -6.24
CA VAL A 570 -30.34 3.14 -6.51
C VAL A 570 -31.80 2.80 -6.78
N TYR A 571 -32.71 3.45 -6.09
CA TYR A 571 -34.15 3.22 -6.17
C TYR A 571 -34.87 4.44 -6.75
N LEU A 572 -35.96 4.19 -7.47
CA LEU A 572 -36.89 5.26 -7.84
C LEU A 572 -37.71 5.66 -6.60
N GLY A 573 -37.93 6.95 -6.42
CA GLY A 573 -38.84 7.44 -5.40
C GLY A 573 -39.66 8.66 -5.84
N THR A 574 -40.67 8.97 -5.06
CA THR A 574 -41.54 10.14 -5.27
C THR A 574 -41.73 10.87 -3.95
N LEU A 575 -41.33 12.15 -3.91
CA LEU A 575 -41.53 13.01 -2.75
C LEU A 575 -43.02 13.36 -2.59
N ASP A 576 -43.43 13.79 -1.39
CA ASP A 576 -44.84 14.12 -1.08
C ASP A 576 -45.42 15.24 -1.98
N ASN A 577 -44.55 16.07 -2.58
CA ASN A 577 -44.93 17.12 -3.54
C ASN A 577 -45.04 16.63 -5.00
N GLY A 578 -44.94 15.31 -5.25
CA GLY A 578 -44.99 14.70 -6.57
C GLY A 578 -43.67 14.70 -7.36
N THR A 579 -42.58 15.24 -6.79
CA THR A 579 -41.27 15.27 -7.47
C THR A 579 -40.65 13.87 -7.49
N VAL A 580 -40.25 13.42 -8.68
CA VAL A 580 -39.57 12.13 -8.88
C VAL A 580 -38.08 12.27 -8.54
N VAL A 581 -37.57 11.34 -7.73
CA VAL A 581 -36.20 11.36 -7.20
C VAL A 581 -35.51 10.00 -7.37
N ALA A 582 -34.17 10.03 -7.36
CA ALA A 582 -33.33 8.83 -7.30
C ALA A 582 -32.71 8.71 -5.91
N VAL A 583 -32.91 7.56 -5.25
CA VAL A 583 -32.44 7.31 -3.88
C VAL A 583 -31.32 6.26 -3.89
N LYS A 584 -30.08 6.69 -3.67
CA LYS A 584 -28.89 5.81 -3.58
C LYS A 584 -28.68 5.36 -2.15
N MET A 585 -28.83 4.06 -1.90
CA MET A 585 -28.58 3.44 -0.58
C MET A 585 -27.14 2.96 -0.48
N LEU A 586 -26.46 3.27 0.64
CA LEU A 586 -25.09 2.81 0.90
C LEU A 586 -25.06 1.33 1.32
N SER A 587 -24.19 0.52 0.71
CA SER A 587 -23.94 -0.87 1.12
C SER A 587 -23.12 -0.97 2.43
N LYS A 588 -23.40 -1.96 3.29
CA LYS A 588 -22.84 -2.08 4.66
C LYS A 588 -21.37 -2.55 4.76
N SER A 589 -20.62 -2.64 3.66
CA SER A 589 -19.42 -3.49 3.58
C SER A 589 -18.05 -2.79 3.55
N SER A 590 -17.91 -1.48 3.79
CA SER A 590 -16.56 -0.88 3.95
C SER A 590 -16.56 0.48 4.68
N GLU A 591 -15.51 0.77 5.47
CA GLU A 591 -15.25 2.12 6.02
C GLU A 591 -15.02 3.16 4.91
N GLN A 592 -14.51 2.72 3.75
CA GLN A 592 -14.30 3.55 2.57
C GLN A 592 -15.62 4.10 2.00
N GLY A 593 -16.67 3.28 1.93
CA GLY A 593 -17.99 3.70 1.42
C GLY A 593 -18.63 4.82 2.25
N TYR A 594 -18.37 4.86 3.56
CA TYR A 594 -18.86 5.93 4.43
C TYR A 594 -18.16 7.27 4.19
N LYS A 595 -16.83 7.26 3.97
CA LYS A 595 -16.06 8.47 3.63
C LYS A 595 -16.51 9.07 2.30
N GLU A 596 -16.80 8.23 1.30
CA GLU A 596 -17.29 8.66 -0.01
C GLU A 596 -18.71 9.25 0.08
N PHE A 597 -19.58 8.61 0.87
CA PHE A 597 -20.92 9.14 1.18
C PHE A 597 -20.86 10.54 1.81
N GLN A 598 -20.02 10.73 2.83
CA GLN A 598 -19.86 12.03 3.49
C GLN A 598 -19.30 13.09 2.53
N THR A 599 -18.32 12.72 1.70
CA THR A 599 -17.73 13.61 0.70
C THR A 599 -18.79 14.07 -0.31
N GLU A 600 -19.54 13.12 -0.86
CA GLU A 600 -20.56 13.39 -1.88
C GLU A 600 -21.69 14.26 -1.31
N ALA A 601 -22.16 13.97 -0.09
CA ALA A 601 -23.17 14.78 0.60
C ALA A 601 -22.70 16.21 0.85
N GLN A 602 -21.46 16.40 1.30
CA GLN A 602 -20.89 17.72 1.61
C GLN A 602 -20.66 18.55 0.35
N LEU A 603 -20.12 17.97 -0.72
CA LEU A 603 -19.84 18.69 -1.97
C LEU A 603 -21.13 19.06 -2.69
N LEU A 604 -22.06 18.11 -2.89
CA LEU A 604 -23.31 18.41 -3.57
C LEU A 604 -24.28 19.27 -2.76
N ALA A 605 -24.03 19.42 -1.45
CA ALA A 605 -24.78 20.39 -0.66
C ALA A 605 -24.44 21.85 -0.99
N ILE A 606 -23.28 22.11 -1.61
CA ILE A 606 -22.78 23.45 -1.93
C ILE A 606 -22.60 23.70 -3.43
N LEU A 607 -22.47 22.64 -4.23
CA LEU A 607 -22.29 22.75 -5.69
C LEU A 607 -23.64 22.87 -6.40
N HIS A 608 -23.79 23.93 -7.19
CA HIS A 608 -24.99 24.19 -7.97
C HIS A 608 -24.60 24.60 -9.40
N HIS A 609 -24.83 23.71 -10.35
CA HIS A 609 -24.57 23.98 -11.76
C HIS A 609 -25.48 23.13 -12.65
N LYS A 610 -25.91 23.68 -13.79
CA LYS A 610 -26.86 23.02 -14.71
C LYS A 610 -26.36 21.69 -15.27
N ASN A 611 -25.04 21.46 -15.29
CA ASN A 611 -24.40 20.22 -15.76
C ASN A 611 -23.83 19.35 -14.62
N LEU A 612 -24.26 19.55 -13.37
CA LEU A 612 -23.98 18.65 -12.26
C LEU A 612 -25.30 18.12 -11.69
N VAL A 613 -25.30 16.89 -11.18
CA VAL A 613 -26.49 16.32 -10.52
C VAL A 613 -26.79 17.06 -9.23
N SER A 614 -28.04 17.49 -9.06
CA SER A 614 -28.51 18.16 -7.85
C SER A 614 -28.89 17.17 -6.77
N LEU A 615 -28.41 17.41 -5.56
CA LEU A 615 -28.83 16.70 -4.36
C LEU A 615 -30.07 17.39 -3.77
N PHE A 616 -31.10 16.62 -3.43
CA PHE A 616 -32.27 17.08 -2.66
C PHE A 616 -32.07 16.92 -1.15
N GLY A 617 -31.29 15.93 -0.74
CA GLY A 617 -30.95 15.71 0.66
C GLY A 617 -30.30 14.36 0.93
N TYR A 618 -30.11 14.06 2.22
CA TYR A 618 -29.44 12.85 2.67
C TYR A 618 -30.12 12.25 3.91
N CYS A 619 -29.97 10.95 4.10
CA CYS A 619 -30.36 10.22 5.30
C CYS A 619 -29.11 9.66 5.95
N ASP A 620 -28.90 9.97 7.23
CA ASP A 620 -27.76 9.52 8.04
C ASP A 620 -28.26 8.83 9.33
N ASP A 621 -28.93 7.69 9.19
CA ASP A 621 -29.35 6.85 10.32
C ASP A 621 -28.23 5.85 10.67
N SER A 622 -28.04 5.56 11.95
CA SER A 622 -27.03 4.65 12.52
C SER A 622 -26.81 3.35 11.73
N LYS A 623 -27.85 2.80 11.10
CA LYS A 623 -27.79 1.57 10.28
C LYS A 623 -28.02 1.77 8.77
N HIS A 624 -28.50 2.94 8.35
CA HIS A 624 -28.95 3.19 6.98
C HIS A 624 -28.52 4.58 6.50
N LYS A 625 -27.71 4.63 5.44
CA LYS A 625 -27.28 5.88 4.79
C LYS A 625 -27.88 5.96 3.39
N ALA A 626 -28.40 7.11 3.00
CA ALA A 626 -28.97 7.33 1.67
C ALA A 626 -28.74 8.75 1.14
N LEU A 627 -28.57 8.89 -0.17
CA LEU A 627 -28.53 10.18 -0.89
C LEU A 627 -29.73 10.27 -1.83
N VAL A 628 -30.42 11.41 -1.81
CA VAL A 628 -31.62 11.67 -2.62
C VAL A 628 -31.28 12.70 -3.68
N TYR A 629 -31.29 12.30 -4.94
CA TYR A 629 -30.95 13.14 -6.10
C TYR A 629 -32.16 13.43 -6.97
N GLU A 630 -32.02 14.41 -7.85
CA GLU A 630 -32.93 14.55 -8.99
C GLU A 630 -32.92 13.29 -9.87
N TYR A 631 -34.08 12.90 -10.37
CA TYR A 631 -34.20 11.73 -11.22
C TYR A 631 -33.77 12.03 -12.65
N MET A 632 -32.94 11.15 -13.22
CA MET A 632 -32.42 11.26 -14.58
C MET A 632 -33.16 10.30 -15.50
N ALA A 633 -34.17 10.81 -16.22
CA ALA A 633 -35.12 10.02 -16.99
C ALA A 633 -34.49 9.15 -18.08
N ASN A 634 -33.35 9.57 -18.65
CA ASN A 634 -32.65 8.81 -19.69
C ASN A 634 -31.45 8.00 -19.15
N GLY A 635 -31.29 7.85 -17.82
CA GLY A 635 -30.23 7.00 -17.26
C GLY A 635 -28.82 7.54 -17.50
N ASN A 636 -27.84 6.64 -17.72
CA ASN A 636 -26.43 7.01 -17.92
C ASN A 636 -25.98 6.88 -19.38
N LEU A 637 -24.98 7.66 -19.77
CA LEU A 637 -24.48 7.72 -21.15
C LEU A 637 -23.97 6.37 -21.67
N ARG A 638 -23.34 5.55 -20.82
CA ARG A 638 -22.84 4.22 -21.20
C ARG A 638 -23.94 3.32 -21.78
N GLN A 639 -25.16 3.41 -21.24
CA GLN A 639 -26.30 2.63 -21.74
C GLN A 639 -26.67 3.01 -23.18
N HIS A 640 -26.59 4.30 -23.54
CA HIS A 640 -26.91 4.76 -24.90
C HIS A 640 -25.81 4.49 -25.93
N LEU A 641 -24.61 4.18 -25.47
CA LEU A 641 -23.48 3.79 -26.33
C LEU A 641 -23.38 2.26 -26.50
N SER A 642 -24.03 1.47 -25.65
CA SER A 642 -24.04 0.00 -25.76
C SER A 642 -24.77 -0.48 -27.01
N GLU A 643 -24.32 -1.59 -27.60
CA GLU A 643 -24.86 -2.18 -28.83
C GLU A 643 -26.35 -2.55 -28.73
N ASP A 644 -26.82 -2.94 -27.53
CA ASP A 644 -28.19 -3.44 -27.28
C ASP A 644 -29.24 -2.35 -27.04
N HIS A 645 -28.90 -1.06 -27.14
CA HIS A 645 -29.83 0.02 -26.80
C HIS A 645 -30.66 0.49 -28.00
N SER A 646 -31.99 0.51 -27.85
CA SER A 646 -32.95 0.80 -28.92
C SER A 646 -32.99 2.26 -29.39
N LYS A 647 -32.52 3.20 -28.57
CA LYS A 647 -32.41 4.63 -28.91
C LYS A 647 -30.95 5.00 -29.14
N ILE A 648 -30.58 5.20 -30.40
CA ILE A 648 -29.24 5.62 -30.82
C ILE A 648 -29.12 7.15 -30.72
N LEU A 649 -28.06 7.64 -30.08
CA LEU A 649 -27.75 9.07 -30.04
C LEU A 649 -27.16 9.52 -31.38
N THR A 650 -27.77 10.53 -32.00
CA THR A 650 -27.24 11.21 -33.19
C THR A 650 -25.91 11.91 -32.88
N TRP A 651 -25.11 12.20 -33.92
CA TRP A 651 -23.81 12.86 -33.74
C TRP A 651 -23.96 14.21 -33.02
N SER A 652 -24.93 15.03 -33.43
CA SER A 652 -25.22 16.32 -32.78
C SER A 652 -25.54 16.18 -31.29
N LYS A 653 -26.31 15.14 -30.90
CA LYS A 653 -26.58 14.87 -29.48
C LYS A 653 -25.34 14.42 -28.72
N ARG A 654 -24.49 13.58 -29.32
CA ARG A 654 -23.21 13.16 -28.71
C ARG A 654 -22.29 14.36 -28.47
N LEU A 655 -22.22 15.28 -29.42
CA LEU A 655 -21.45 16.51 -29.30
C LEU A 655 -22.03 17.44 -28.22
N GLN A 656 -23.36 17.59 -28.16
CA GLN A 656 -24.01 18.36 -27.10
C GLN A 656 -23.71 17.77 -25.71
N ILE A 657 -23.73 16.45 -25.58
CA ILE A 657 -23.39 15.74 -24.34
C ILE A 657 -21.92 15.98 -23.94
N ALA A 658 -20.99 15.93 -24.91
CA ALA A 658 -19.59 16.26 -24.67
C ALA A 658 -19.42 17.70 -24.15
N VAL A 659 -20.12 18.65 -24.76
CA VAL A 659 -20.10 20.06 -24.40
C VAL A 659 -20.69 20.30 -23.00
N ASP A 660 -21.81 19.64 -22.69
CA ASP A 660 -22.44 19.68 -21.38
C ASP A 660 -21.52 19.11 -20.28
N ALA A 661 -20.89 17.96 -20.54
CA ALA A 661 -19.93 17.35 -19.62
C ALA A 661 -18.69 18.23 -19.41
N ALA A 662 -18.15 18.82 -20.49
CA ALA A 662 -17.04 19.78 -20.41
C ALA A 662 -17.42 21.05 -19.62
N GLN A 663 -18.64 21.56 -19.77
CA GLN A 663 -19.15 22.69 -18.95
C GLN A 663 -19.23 22.33 -17.47
N GLY A 664 -19.70 21.13 -17.14
CA GLY A 664 -19.71 20.63 -15.76
C GLY A 664 -18.30 20.54 -15.18
N LEU A 665 -17.35 20.03 -15.96
CA LEU A 665 -15.96 19.86 -15.51
C LEU A 665 -15.21 21.20 -15.39
N ASP A 666 -15.45 22.14 -16.31
CA ASP A 666 -14.91 23.51 -16.24
C ASP A 666 -15.42 24.26 -15.01
N TYR A 667 -16.69 24.10 -14.66
CA TYR A 667 -17.21 24.66 -13.40
C TYR A 667 -16.48 24.09 -12.17
N LEU A 668 -16.16 22.80 -12.14
CA LEU A 668 -15.40 22.20 -11.03
C LEU A 668 -13.94 22.69 -10.98
N HIS A 669 -13.27 22.75 -12.13
CA HIS A 669 -11.86 23.12 -12.21
C HIS A 669 -11.61 24.62 -12.09
N ASN A 670 -12.45 25.44 -12.71
CA ASN A 670 -12.18 26.86 -12.89
C ASN A 670 -13.26 27.75 -12.26
N GLY A 671 -14.49 27.23 -12.08
CA GLY A 671 -15.59 27.93 -11.41
C GLY A 671 -15.60 27.81 -9.88
N CYS A 672 -15.06 26.74 -9.31
CA CYS A 672 -15.01 26.50 -7.87
C CYS A 672 -13.71 27.04 -7.24
N LYS A 673 -13.83 27.60 -6.03
CA LYS A 673 -12.71 28.12 -5.24
C LYS A 673 -12.75 27.57 -3.80
N PRO A 674 -11.82 26.70 -3.40
CA PRO A 674 -10.73 26.11 -4.21
C PRO A 674 -11.26 25.18 -5.35
N PRO A 675 -10.47 24.91 -6.40
CA PRO A 675 -10.88 24.01 -7.48
C PRO A 675 -11.21 22.61 -6.97
N ILE A 676 -12.06 21.89 -7.71
CA ILE A 676 -12.51 20.54 -7.35
C ILE A 676 -12.14 19.58 -8.49
N ILE A 677 -11.49 18.47 -8.17
CA ILE A 677 -11.17 17.38 -9.11
C ILE A 677 -12.22 16.29 -8.95
N HIS A 678 -12.81 15.82 -10.06
CA HIS A 678 -13.88 14.81 -10.08
C HIS A 678 -13.37 13.41 -9.74
N ARG A 679 -12.24 12.98 -10.36
CA ARG A 679 -11.48 11.74 -10.09
C ARG A 679 -12.08 10.38 -10.50
N ASP A 680 -13.31 10.36 -11.02
CA ASP A 680 -13.97 9.14 -11.53
C ASP A 680 -14.85 9.50 -12.74
N LEU A 681 -14.33 10.32 -13.65
CA LEU A 681 -15.07 10.72 -14.84
C LEU A 681 -15.12 9.56 -15.85
N LYS A 682 -16.33 9.10 -16.18
CA LYS A 682 -16.60 7.98 -17.10
C LYS A 682 -18.04 8.05 -17.62
N THR A 683 -18.34 7.37 -18.72
CA THR A 683 -19.68 7.36 -19.33
C THR A 683 -20.80 6.85 -18.41
N SER A 684 -20.49 6.02 -17.41
CA SER A 684 -21.48 5.59 -16.40
C SER A 684 -21.80 6.64 -15.32
N ASN A 685 -20.95 7.66 -15.17
CA ASN A 685 -21.13 8.79 -14.25
C ASN A 685 -21.63 10.06 -14.97
N VAL A 686 -21.88 10.00 -16.28
CA VAL A 686 -22.55 11.06 -17.05
C VAL A 686 -24.02 10.67 -17.20
N LEU A 687 -24.92 11.37 -16.50
CA LEU A 687 -26.35 11.09 -16.51
C LEU A 687 -27.10 12.03 -17.44
N LEU A 688 -28.24 11.56 -17.97
CA LEU A 688 -29.01 12.27 -18.97
C LEU A 688 -30.41 12.61 -18.44
N THR A 689 -30.75 13.90 -18.53
CA THR A 689 -32.10 14.41 -18.26
C THR A 689 -33.09 13.97 -19.34
N GLU A 690 -34.38 14.26 -19.17
CA GLU A 690 -35.43 13.98 -20.16
C GLU A 690 -35.12 14.59 -21.55
N ASP A 691 -34.55 15.79 -21.56
CA ASP A 691 -34.14 16.52 -22.77
C ASP A 691 -32.74 16.14 -23.29
N PHE A 692 -32.14 15.05 -22.79
CA PHE A 692 -30.78 14.60 -23.12
C PHE A 692 -29.65 15.58 -22.75
N GLN A 693 -29.91 16.56 -21.86
CA GLN A 693 -28.83 17.36 -21.28
C GLN A 693 -27.99 16.50 -20.33
N ALA A 694 -26.67 16.62 -20.43
CA ALA A 694 -25.74 15.83 -19.63
C ALA A 694 -25.41 16.49 -18.29
N LYS A 695 -25.40 15.67 -17.22
CA LYS A 695 -25.05 16.07 -15.85
C LYS A 695 -24.04 15.09 -15.26
N LEU A 696 -22.94 15.62 -14.70
CA LEU A 696 -21.92 14.81 -14.01
C LEU A 696 -22.41 14.38 -12.63
N ALA A 697 -22.21 13.11 -12.31
CA ALA A 697 -22.66 12.45 -11.08
C ALA A 697 -21.50 11.74 -10.36
N ASN A 698 -21.78 11.26 -9.14
CA ASN A 698 -20.90 10.39 -8.34
C ASN A 698 -19.61 11.09 -7.88
N PHE A 699 -19.76 12.04 -6.96
CA PHE A 699 -18.67 12.86 -6.39
C PHE A 699 -17.99 12.24 -5.16
N GLY A 700 -18.24 10.95 -4.88
CA GLY A 700 -17.71 10.27 -3.70
C GLY A 700 -16.17 10.26 -3.62
N LEU A 701 -15.50 10.26 -4.77
CA LEU A 701 -14.04 10.34 -4.88
C LEU A 701 -13.51 11.76 -5.10
N SER A 702 -14.39 12.76 -5.24
CA SER A 702 -14.00 14.13 -5.57
C SER A 702 -13.28 14.82 -4.40
N ARG A 703 -12.36 15.73 -4.73
CA ARG A 703 -11.56 16.47 -3.74
C ARG A 703 -11.35 17.92 -4.17
N ALA A 704 -11.45 18.82 -3.19
CA ALA A 704 -11.05 20.21 -3.32
C ALA A 704 -9.53 20.35 -3.08
N PHE A 705 -8.87 21.30 -3.74
CA PHE A 705 -7.49 21.69 -3.40
C PHE A 705 -7.43 22.39 -2.04
N ALA A 706 -6.28 22.33 -1.36
CA ALA A 706 -6.09 22.99 -0.06
C ALA A 706 -5.85 24.50 -0.20
N SER A 707 -5.33 24.95 -1.34
CA SER A 707 -5.07 26.35 -1.69
C SER A 707 -5.33 26.62 -3.19
N GLU A 708 -5.61 27.87 -3.57
CA GLU A 708 -5.77 28.27 -4.99
C GLU A 708 -4.51 28.04 -5.84
N ASN A 709 -3.34 27.90 -5.21
CA ASN A 709 -2.04 27.72 -5.88
C ASN A 709 -1.56 26.25 -5.99
N ASP A 710 -2.35 25.28 -5.50
CA ASP A 710 -1.93 23.88 -5.52
C ASP A 710 -2.13 23.26 -6.90
N SER A 711 -1.10 22.59 -7.42
CA SER A 711 -1.15 21.94 -8.74
C SER A 711 -1.58 20.47 -8.71
N HIS A 712 -1.59 19.82 -7.53
CA HIS A 712 -1.96 18.42 -7.37
C HIS A 712 -2.55 18.14 -5.97
N VAL A 713 -3.39 17.12 -5.87
CA VAL A 713 -3.96 16.61 -4.60
C VAL A 713 -3.41 15.19 -4.36
N SER A 714 -2.63 15.01 -3.29
CA SER A 714 -2.07 13.69 -2.91
C SER A 714 -3.05 12.91 -2.03
N THR A 715 -3.58 11.79 -2.54
CA THR A 715 -4.57 10.95 -1.84
C THR A 715 -4.55 9.51 -2.37
N CYS A 716 -5.15 8.56 -1.63
CA CYS A 716 -5.27 7.14 -2.00
C CYS A 716 -5.75 6.92 -3.45
N PRO A 717 -5.27 5.88 -4.16
CA PRO A 717 -5.74 5.52 -5.49
C PRO A 717 -7.23 5.14 -5.46
N GLY A 718 -8.06 5.82 -6.25
CA GLY A 718 -9.46 5.44 -6.51
C GLY A 718 -9.92 5.97 -7.86
N GLY A 719 -10.46 5.14 -8.74
CA GLY A 719 -10.88 5.51 -10.09
C GLY A 719 -11.08 4.25 -10.93
N THR A 720 -11.66 4.39 -12.12
CA THR A 720 -12.07 3.23 -12.91
C THR A 720 -11.01 2.83 -13.92
N PHE A 721 -10.61 1.55 -13.89
CA PHE A 721 -9.69 0.95 -14.88
C PHE A 721 -10.20 1.23 -16.31
N GLY A 722 -9.30 1.71 -17.19
CA GLY A 722 -9.61 2.17 -18.55
C GLY A 722 -9.80 3.69 -18.72
N TYR A 723 -9.97 4.45 -17.63
CA TYR A 723 -10.08 5.93 -17.69
C TYR A 723 -8.90 6.64 -17.03
N LEU A 724 -7.97 5.87 -16.45
CA LEU A 724 -6.82 6.39 -15.71
C LEU A 724 -5.65 6.68 -16.67
N GLY A 725 -5.09 7.88 -16.59
CA GLY A 725 -3.93 8.29 -17.39
C GLY A 725 -2.66 7.51 -17.05
N PRO A 726 -1.69 7.41 -17.98
CA PRO A 726 -0.44 6.64 -17.79
C PRO A 726 0.43 7.14 -16.62
N GLU A 727 0.29 8.41 -16.22
CA GLU A 727 0.92 8.99 -15.02
C GLU A 727 0.47 8.32 -13.70
N PHE A 728 -0.67 7.61 -13.74
CA PHE A 728 -1.15 6.78 -12.63
C PHE A 728 -0.17 5.66 -12.27
N GLN A 729 0.63 5.18 -13.23
CA GLN A 729 1.65 4.14 -13.01
C GLN A 729 2.96 4.69 -12.42
N SER A 730 3.13 6.02 -12.33
CA SER A 730 4.44 6.62 -11.97
C SER A 730 4.44 7.54 -10.75
N PHE A 731 3.36 8.25 -10.39
CA PHE A 731 3.47 9.31 -9.35
C PHE A 731 2.31 9.52 -8.38
N GLY A 732 1.15 8.85 -8.49
CA GLY A 732 0.04 8.99 -7.54
C GLY A 732 -0.55 10.43 -7.37
N ASN A 733 -0.02 11.41 -8.10
CA ASN A 733 -0.45 12.80 -8.07
C ASN A 733 -1.67 12.99 -8.97
N ARG A 734 -2.76 13.53 -8.42
CA ARG A 734 -3.96 13.87 -9.18
C ARG A 734 -4.07 15.36 -9.33
N ASP A 735 -3.94 15.84 -10.55
CA ASP A 735 -4.16 17.22 -10.93
C ASP A 735 -5.43 17.33 -11.79
N LYS A 736 -5.79 18.56 -12.18
CA LYS A 736 -6.88 18.81 -13.14
C LYS A 736 -6.69 18.02 -14.44
N LYS A 737 -5.45 17.73 -14.83
CA LYS A 737 -5.10 17.05 -16.09
C LYS A 737 -5.43 15.56 -16.08
N SER A 738 -5.60 14.96 -14.91
CA SER A 738 -6.12 13.59 -14.77
C SER A 738 -7.60 13.46 -15.17
N ASP A 739 -8.43 14.42 -14.77
CA ASP A 739 -9.84 14.48 -15.23
C ASP A 739 -9.91 14.77 -16.73
N VAL A 740 -9.01 15.61 -17.26
CA VAL A 740 -8.90 15.89 -18.71
C VAL A 740 -8.59 14.61 -19.49
N TYR A 741 -7.68 13.76 -19.00
CA TYR A 741 -7.42 12.47 -19.63
C TYR A 741 -8.67 11.57 -19.63
N SER A 742 -9.33 11.47 -18.47
CA SER A 742 -10.57 10.69 -18.33
C SER A 742 -11.66 11.20 -19.29
N PHE A 743 -11.75 12.52 -19.47
CA PHE A 743 -12.64 13.16 -20.43
C PHE A 743 -12.28 12.79 -21.89
N GLY A 744 -10.99 12.75 -22.23
CA GLY A 744 -10.51 12.28 -23.53
C GLY A 744 -10.97 10.85 -23.85
N ILE A 745 -10.93 9.95 -22.88
CA ILE A 745 -11.49 8.58 -23.04
C ILE A 745 -13.01 8.63 -23.27
N VAL A 746 -13.75 9.47 -22.52
CA VAL A 746 -15.20 9.65 -22.75
C VAL A 746 -15.49 10.16 -24.17
N LEU A 747 -14.66 11.06 -24.71
CA LEU A 747 -14.79 11.52 -26.09
C LEU A 747 -14.58 10.36 -27.09
N PHE A 748 -13.58 9.50 -26.87
CA PHE A 748 -13.38 8.32 -27.71
C PHE A 748 -14.55 7.34 -27.64
N GLU A 749 -15.14 7.12 -26.47
CA GLU A 749 -16.36 6.29 -26.34
C GLU A 749 -17.55 6.93 -27.09
N LEU A 750 -17.69 8.25 -27.07
CA LEU A 750 -18.72 8.97 -27.83
C LEU A 750 -18.50 8.85 -29.36
N ILE A 751 -17.26 8.89 -29.83
CA ILE A 751 -16.92 8.75 -31.25
C ILE A 751 -17.17 7.33 -31.74
N THR A 752 -16.67 6.34 -30.99
CA THR A 752 -16.58 4.94 -31.44
C THR A 752 -17.79 4.10 -31.08
N GLY A 753 -18.52 4.48 -30.03
CA GLY A 753 -19.53 3.63 -29.41
C GLY A 753 -18.95 2.40 -28.68
N GLN A 754 -17.62 2.27 -28.61
CA GLN A 754 -16.93 1.16 -27.96
C GLN A 754 -16.60 1.50 -26.51
N PRO A 755 -16.56 0.50 -25.59
CA PRO A 755 -16.16 0.72 -24.22
C PRO A 755 -14.66 1.02 -24.10
N ALA A 756 -14.26 1.76 -23.06
CA ALA A 756 -12.85 2.08 -22.78
C ALA A 756 -11.91 0.86 -22.69
N VAL A 757 -12.45 -0.31 -22.32
CA VAL A 757 -11.74 -1.59 -22.30
C VAL A 757 -12.59 -2.63 -23.03
N MET A 758 -12.01 -3.23 -24.07
CA MET A 758 -12.64 -4.25 -24.91
C MET A 758 -11.97 -5.61 -24.69
N ARG A 759 -12.67 -6.70 -25.03
CA ARG A 759 -12.03 -8.02 -25.12
C ARG A 759 -11.39 -8.19 -26.50
N SER A 760 -10.20 -8.78 -26.54
CA SER A 760 -9.54 -9.19 -27.78
C SER A 760 -10.42 -10.20 -28.56
N ARG A 761 -10.19 -10.28 -29.88
CA ARG A 761 -10.99 -11.12 -30.80
C ARG A 761 -10.88 -12.63 -30.50
N ASP A 762 -9.81 -13.04 -29.85
CA ASP A 762 -9.55 -14.40 -29.35
C ASP A 762 -10.12 -14.66 -27.94
N GLY A 763 -10.58 -13.61 -27.26
CA GLY A 763 -11.16 -13.68 -25.92
C GLY A 763 -10.16 -13.90 -24.78
N SER A 764 -8.85 -13.92 -25.06
CA SER A 764 -7.80 -14.17 -24.05
C SER A 764 -7.39 -12.94 -23.26
N ASP A 765 -7.41 -11.75 -23.89
CA ASP A 765 -6.89 -10.51 -23.31
C ASP A 765 -7.90 -9.34 -23.35
N PHE A 766 -7.64 -8.32 -22.52
CA PHE A 766 -8.35 -7.03 -22.54
C PHE A 766 -7.49 -5.97 -23.25
N ILE A 767 -8.07 -5.31 -24.26
CA ILE A 767 -7.41 -4.27 -25.06
C ILE A 767 -7.96 -2.91 -24.63
N HIS A 768 -7.06 -1.95 -24.38
CA HIS A 768 -7.44 -0.57 -24.08
C HIS A 768 -7.87 0.17 -25.36
N ILE A 769 -8.88 1.04 -25.28
CA ILE A 769 -9.42 1.73 -26.45
C ILE A 769 -8.35 2.50 -27.26
N LEU A 770 -7.38 3.13 -26.59
CA LEU A 770 -6.28 3.84 -27.26
C LEU A 770 -5.33 2.91 -28.03
N GLU A 771 -5.08 1.70 -27.53
CA GLU A 771 -4.21 0.72 -28.18
C GLU A 771 -4.81 0.24 -29.50
N TRP A 772 -6.14 0.17 -29.57
CA TRP A 772 -6.88 -0.10 -30.81
C TRP A 772 -6.94 1.11 -31.75
N LEU A 773 -7.15 2.31 -31.20
CA LEU A 773 -7.41 3.53 -32.00
C LEU A 773 -6.15 4.16 -32.61
N ILE A 774 -5.05 4.23 -31.86
CA ILE A 774 -3.84 4.97 -32.28
C ILE A 774 -3.35 4.54 -33.67
N PRO A 775 -3.18 3.23 -33.98
CA PRO A 775 -2.71 2.81 -35.30
C PRO A 775 -3.66 3.21 -36.44
N ILE A 776 -4.97 3.27 -36.17
CA ILE A 776 -5.98 3.64 -37.16
C ILE A 776 -6.00 5.15 -37.39
N ILE A 777 -5.89 5.94 -36.31
CA ILE A 777 -5.80 7.41 -36.39
C ILE A 777 -4.54 7.84 -37.13
N GLU A 778 -3.39 7.20 -36.86
CA GLU A 778 -2.12 7.47 -37.55
C GLU A 778 -2.18 7.14 -39.05
N SER A 779 -3.03 6.18 -39.45
CA SER A 779 -3.27 5.86 -40.86
C SER A 779 -4.16 6.87 -41.60
N GLY A 780 -4.77 7.81 -40.87
CA GLY A 780 -5.66 8.85 -41.41
C GLY A 780 -7.09 8.39 -41.73
N ASP A 781 -7.45 7.14 -41.43
CA ASP A 781 -8.76 6.56 -41.76
C ASP A 781 -9.73 6.60 -40.56
N ILE A 782 -10.21 7.80 -40.22
CA ILE A 782 -11.14 7.97 -39.09
C ILE A 782 -12.51 7.33 -39.32
N GLN A 783 -12.90 7.02 -40.56
CA GLN A 783 -14.21 6.39 -40.82
C GLN A 783 -14.29 5.00 -40.18
N ARG A 784 -13.15 4.31 -40.05
CA ARG A 784 -13.07 2.98 -39.42
C ARG A 784 -13.25 2.99 -37.91
N ILE A 785 -13.05 4.13 -37.26
CA ILE A 785 -13.23 4.27 -35.81
C ILE A 785 -14.61 4.82 -35.43
N MET A 786 -15.36 5.39 -36.38
CA MET A 786 -16.69 5.94 -36.11
C MET A 786 -17.67 4.83 -35.76
N ASP A 787 -18.56 5.11 -34.80
CA ASP A 787 -19.67 4.21 -34.48
C ASP A 787 -20.48 3.89 -35.74
N PRO A 788 -20.53 2.62 -36.18
CA PRO A 788 -21.22 2.22 -37.40
C PRO A 788 -22.71 2.58 -37.41
N ARG A 789 -23.31 2.85 -36.24
CA ARG A 789 -24.72 3.22 -36.12
C ARG A 789 -25.02 4.67 -36.50
N LEU A 790 -24.01 5.51 -36.73
CA LEU A 790 -24.14 6.93 -37.07
C LEU A 790 -24.31 7.21 -38.58
N HIS A 791 -24.56 6.17 -39.39
CA HIS A 791 -24.39 6.06 -40.85
C HIS A 791 -25.21 6.97 -41.79
N ARG A 792 -25.55 8.22 -41.42
CA ARG A 792 -26.16 9.22 -42.33
C ARG A 792 -26.08 10.71 -41.90
N GLU A 793 -25.61 11.03 -40.68
CA GLU A 793 -25.61 12.42 -40.15
C GLU A 793 -24.21 12.92 -39.73
N LEU A 794 -23.16 12.21 -40.11
CA LEU A 794 -21.80 12.54 -39.69
C LEU A 794 -21.18 13.63 -40.56
N ASN A 795 -20.96 14.80 -39.97
CA ASN A 795 -20.02 15.78 -40.50
C ASN A 795 -18.60 15.27 -40.18
N THR A 796 -17.92 14.75 -41.21
CA THR A 796 -16.58 14.16 -41.08
C THR A 796 -15.54 15.14 -40.55
N ASN A 797 -15.69 16.44 -40.85
CA ASN A 797 -14.79 17.48 -40.34
C ASN A 797 -15.04 17.76 -38.86
N SER A 798 -16.30 17.74 -38.43
CA SER A 798 -16.67 17.84 -37.01
C SER A 798 -16.13 16.64 -36.22
N ALA A 799 -16.30 15.42 -36.73
CA ALA A 799 -15.77 14.21 -36.11
C ALA A 799 -14.24 14.22 -36.02
N TRP A 800 -13.56 14.64 -37.08
CA TRP A 800 -12.10 14.80 -37.08
C TRP A 800 -11.63 15.77 -35.99
N LYS A 801 -12.26 16.93 -35.87
CA LYS A 801 -11.94 17.92 -34.83
C LYS A 801 -12.11 17.34 -33.42
N VAL A 802 -13.17 16.57 -33.18
CA VAL A 802 -13.39 15.90 -31.88
C VAL A 802 -12.34 14.82 -31.61
N VAL A 803 -11.87 14.10 -32.63
CA VAL A 803 -10.75 13.15 -32.50
C VAL A 803 -9.45 13.86 -32.14
N GLU A 804 -9.14 15.01 -32.75
CA GLU A 804 -7.97 15.82 -32.41
C GLU A 804 -8.01 16.32 -30.96
N ILE A 805 -9.19 16.79 -30.52
CA ILE A 805 -9.44 17.19 -29.13
C ILE A 805 -9.24 15.99 -28.19
N ALA A 806 -9.78 14.82 -28.53
CA ALA A 806 -9.63 13.62 -27.71
C ALA A 806 -8.16 13.19 -27.60
N MET A 807 -7.41 13.22 -28.71
CA MET A 807 -5.97 12.92 -28.74
C MET A 807 -5.14 13.90 -27.91
N SER A 808 -5.48 15.20 -27.92
CA SER A 808 -4.79 16.20 -27.08
C SER A 808 -5.10 15.99 -25.59
N CYS A 809 -6.30 15.53 -25.25
CA CYS A 809 -6.68 15.16 -23.89
C CYS A 809 -5.94 13.91 -23.39
N THR A 810 -5.66 12.94 -24.26
CA THR A 810 -5.05 11.65 -23.89
C THR A 810 -3.53 11.60 -24.05
N GLN A 811 -2.86 12.76 -24.12
CA GLN A 811 -1.40 12.81 -24.20
C GLN A 811 -0.74 12.09 -23.00
N PRO A 812 0.34 11.30 -23.21
CA PRO A 812 0.98 10.57 -22.12
C PRO A 812 1.50 11.48 -21.00
N THR A 813 1.95 12.69 -21.35
CA THR A 813 2.46 13.67 -20.39
C THR A 813 1.36 14.63 -19.96
N ALA A 814 1.04 14.70 -18.66
CA ALA A 814 -0.05 15.54 -18.13
C ALA A 814 0.08 17.04 -18.48
N ILE A 815 1.31 17.59 -18.50
CA ILE A 815 1.57 19.01 -18.83
C ILE A 815 1.21 19.34 -20.29
N GLN A 816 1.25 18.35 -21.19
CA GLN A 816 0.92 18.54 -22.61
C GLN A 816 -0.58 18.56 -22.87
N ARG A 817 -1.40 18.16 -21.88
CA ARG A 817 -2.85 18.16 -22.03
C ARG A 817 -3.38 19.58 -21.87
N PRO A 818 -4.35 20.02 -22.70
CA PRO A 818 -4.97 21.33 -22.57
C PRO A 818 -5.79 21.47 -21.28
N ASP A 819 -6.15 22.70 -20.91
CA ASP A 819 -7.11 22.93 -19.81
C ASP A 819 -8.54 22.72 -20.33
N ILE A 820 -9.47 22.36 -19.44
CA ILE A 820 -10.84 22.03 -19.83
C ILE A 820 -11.59 23.23 -20.43
N ASN A 821 -11.22 24.46 -20.08
CA ASN A 821 -11.79 25.66 -20.70
C ASN A 821 -11.46 25.77 -22.21
N HIS A 822 -10.26 25.37 -22.60
CA HIS A 822 -9.79 25.37 -23.99
C HIS A 822 -10.48 24.27 -24.78
N ILE A 823 -10.55 23.07 -24.20
CA ILE A 823 -11.29 21.93 -24.75
C ILE A 823 -12.77 22.30 -24.98
N LEU A 824 -13.39 22.98 -24.01
CA LEU A 824 -14.78 23.43 -24.11
C LEU A 824 -14.98 24.44 -25.24
N ALA A 825 -14.03 25.35 -25.46
CA ALA A 825 -14.07 26.29 -26.57
C ALA A 825 -13.99 25.56 -27.92
N GLU A 826 -13.04 24.63 -28.07
CA GLU A 826 -12.87 23.86 -29.29
C GLU A 826 -14.07 22.93 -29.61
N LEU A 827 -14.67 22.31 -28.58
CA LEU A 827 -15.88 21.50 -28.73
C LEU A 827 -17.07 22.35 -29.21
N LYS A 828 -17.21 23.59 -28.72
CA LYS A 828 -18.27 24.51 -29.18
C LYS A 828 -18.08 24.95 -30.63
N GLU A 829 -16.85 25.01 -31.11
CA GLU A 829 -16.54 25.27 -32.52
C GLU A 829 -16.66 24.04 -33.41
N SER A 830 -16.99 22.87 -32.84
CA SER A 830 -17.14 21.61 -33.58
C SER A 830 -18.60 21.34 -33.99
N PHE A 831 -19.54 22.22 -33.64
CA PHE A 831 -20.96 22.14 -34.02
C PHE A 831 -21.22 22.45 -35.49
#